data_AF-A0A7C6AU39-F1
#
_entry.id   AF-A0A7C6AU39-F1
#
_cell.length_a   1.000
_cell.length_b   1.000
_cell.length_c   1.000
_cell.angle_alpha   90.00
_cell.angle_beta   90.00
_cell.angle_gamma   90.00
#
_symmetry.space_group_name_H-M   'P 1'
#
loop_
_entity.id
_entity.type
_entity.pdbx_description
1 polymer ?
#
loop_
_entity_poly.entity_id
_entity_poly.type
_entity_poly.pdbx_seq_one_letter_code
_entity_poly.pdbx_strand_id
1 'polypeptide(L)'
;MRREDDFYRPLEQFADVRILRYRVDGFEELPLQTKKLLYFLSRAALSGRDIIYDQNGKFNLLIRHTLETIYKTFRGKRDSDDFRQFETYLKRIWFANGIYHHYSNDKLQPGFSEEYFRNLLEESDVSSTPVEPENLLKTLLPLLFRPEVLPKKVDFSPDRDKLLHSAVNFYEHVTENEALAFYRAMLEQAGERPVSVGLNSKLVKENGQLKECFWKAGGMYDKAIVRIIYWLSKAMEVASYEQKEIIRTLVDFYTSGDLAMFDRYNIFWVKETSQPVDFINGFIETYNDPLGFKATWESVVYIIDEESTRRTQILAAHAQWFEDHSPVDIRFKKKAVTGISARTVHVCMLGGDCHPATPIGINLPNSDWIRKEHGSKSVTLSNITEAYHYASLHDGFLEEFAASKEEVELIKKYGLLADNLHTDMHECLGHGSGQLLPGVRPDALMQYHSVIEETRADLYALYFMYHPKVLELGLLPHQDAARAEYMAYIRAGLFTQLVRVEYGKPIEEAHMRNRALIARWCFEQGKDKGIIRQYSKGGKTYFLVQDFESLQQLFGVLLSEIQRIKSEGDFRAAQNLVETYGVQVDRLLHAEVLERYKKLNLAPYSGFVNPTYVPILAENGEIKDVRIHYSESFAEQMMAYAQQFSFL
;
A
#
# COMPACT_ATOMS: atom_id res chain seq x y z
N MET A 1 1.75 26.94 8.12
CA MET A 1 1.29 26.03 9.20
C MET A 1 -0.23 25.97 9.13
N ARG A 2 -0.78 24.93 8.51
CA ARG A 2 -2.19 24.58 8.75
C ARG A 2 -2.26 24.13 10.21
N ARG A 3 -3.23 24.66 10.96
CA ARG A 3 -3.47 24.27 12.36
C ARG A 3 -3.71 22.76 12.40
N GLU A 4 -3.30 22.13 13.50
CA GLU A 4 -3.75 20.79 13.90
C GLU A 4 -5.26 20.69 13.65
N ASP A 5 -5.63 20.01 12.57
CA ASP A 5 -7.01 19.89 12.12
C ASP A 5 -7.49 18.52 12.58
N ASP A 6 -8.58 18.48 13.36
CA ASP A 6 -9.17 17.26 13.90
C ASP A 6 -9.50 16.21 12.81
N PHE A 7 -9.46 16.61 11.53
CA PHE A 7 -9.57 15.72 10.38
C PHE A 7 -8.66 14.49 10.44
N TYR A 8 -7.39 14.64 10.82
CA TYR A 8 -6.41 13.54 10.80
C TYR A 8 -6.42 12.66 12.05
N ARG A 9 -7.26 12.98 13.05
CA ARG A 9 -7.48 12.05 14.16
C ARG A 9 -8.15 10.77 13.63
N PRO A 10 -7.80 9.59 14.15
CA PRO A 10 -8.50 8.36 13.82
C PRO A 10 -10.01 8.53 13.99
N LEU A 11 -10.76 8.15 12.98
CA LEU A 11 -12.22 8.25 12.94
C LEU A 11 -12.84 7.29 13.96
N GLU A 12 -12.30 6.08 14.01
CA GLU A 12 -12.65 5.04 14.98
C GLU A 12 -11.51 4.02 15.10
N GLN A 13 -11.50 3.28 16.21
CA GLN A 13 -10.62 2.12 16.43
C GLN A 13 -11.48 0.96 16.92
N PHE A 14 -11.29 -0.22 16.33
CA PHE A 14 -11.98 -1.45 16.72
C PHE A 14 -11.05 -2.65 16.52
N ALA A 15 -11.11 -3.63 17.42
CA ALA A 15 -10.19 -4.77 17.44
C ALA A 15 -8.71 -4.31 17.32
N ASP A 16 -8.04 -4.74 16.25
CA ASP A 16 -6.64 -4.48 15.91
C ASP A 16 -6.48 -3.42 14.78
N VAL A 17 -7.53 -2.68 14.46
CA VAL A 17 -7.60 -1.75 13.34
C VAL A 17 -7.98 -0.34 13.80
N ARG A 18 -7.33 0.67 13.23
CA ARG A 18 -7.77 2.08 13.27
C ARG A 18 -8.17 2.57 11.88
N ILE A 19 -9.25 3.34 11.82
CA ILE A 19 -9.74 3.94 10.58
C ILE A 19 -9.31 5.39 10.49
N LEU A 20 -8.63 5.73 9.41
CA LEU A 20 -8.12 7.05 9.10
C LEU A 20 -8.88 7.67 7.92
N ARG A 21 -8.63 8.94 7.66
CA ARG A 21 -9.12 9.69 6.50
C ARG A 21 -7.93 10.35 5.81
N TYR A 22 -8.03 10.54 4.50
CA TYR A 22 -7.06 11.30 3.71
C TYR A 22 -7.76 12.44 2.97
N ARG A 23 -7.04 13.54 2.73
CA ARG A 23 -7.55 14.68 1.97
C ARG A 23 -7.15 14.59 0.51
N VAL A 24 -7.96 15.16 -0.35
CA VAL A 24 -7.62 15.38 -1.76
C VAL A 24 -7.49 16.88 -1.97
N ASP A 25 -6.43 17.44 -1.39
CA ASP A 25 -6.15 18.87 -1.49
C ASP A 25 -5.95 19.30 -2.94
N GLY A 26 -6.45 20.49 -3.27
CA GLY A 26 -6.41 21.02 -4.64
C GLY A 26 -7.58 20.57 -5.53
N PHE A 27 -8.47 19.70 -5.02
CA PHE A 27 -9.59 19.17 -5.81
C PHE A 27 -10.56 20.27 -6.24
N GLU A 28 -10.85 21.24 -5.36
CA GLU A 28 -11.79 22.33 -5.61
C GLU A 28 -11.34 23.23 -6.77
N GLU A 29 -10.03 23.41 -6.95
CA GLU A 29 -9.41 24.22 -7.99
C GLU A 29 -9.33 23.52 -9.35
N LEU A 30 -9.56 22.20 -9.40
CA LEU A 30 -9.47 21.44 -10.64
C LEU A 30 -10.49 21.91 -11.70
N PRO A 31 -10.11 21.90 -12.99
CA PRO A 31 -11.06 22.12 -14.08
C PRO A 31 -12.23 21.14 -14.03
N LEU A 32 -13.42 21.59 -14.45
CA LEU A 32 -14.64 20.77 -14.43
C LEU A 32 -14.47 19.41 -15.14
N GLN A 33 -13.76 19.38 -16.28
CA GLN A 33 -13.53 18.13 -17.00
C GLN A 33 -12.70 17.13 -16.17
N THR A 34 -11.67 17.61 -15.47
CA THR A 34 -10.85 16.81 -14.55
C THR A 34 -11.69 16.28 -13.38
N LYS A 35 -12.53 17.13 -12.77
CA LYS A 35 -13.46 16.72 -11.71
C LYS A 35 -14.43 15.64 -12.19
N LYS A 36 -14.98 15.77 -13.40
CA LYS A 36 -15.85 14.76 -14.02
C LYS A 36 -15.11 13.45 -14.27
N LEU A 37 -13.88 13.53 -14.79
CA LEU A 37 -13.03 12.35 -15.03
C LEU A 37 -12.77 11.59 -13.73
N LEU A 38 -12.33 12.29 -12.67
CA LEU A 38 -12.11 11.72 -11.34
C LEU A 38 -13.38 11.09 -10.76
N TYR A 39 -14.53 11.76 -10.90
CA TYR A 39 -15.81 11.21 -10.49
C TYR A 39 -16.12 9.88 -11.20
N PHE A 40 -16.03 9.84 -12.53
CA PHE A 40 -16.34 8.63 -13.29
C PHE A 40 -15.37 7.48 -13.01
N LEU A 41 -14.07 7.76 -12.95
CA LEU A 41 -13.06 6.76 -12.56
C LEU A 41 -13.30 6.27 -11.13
N SER A 42 -13.68 7.14 -10.20
CA SER A 42 -14.02 6.75 -8.83
C SER A 42 -15.24 5.83 -8.77
N ARG A 43 -16.26 6.08 -9.60
CA ARG A 43 -17.42 5.18 -9.71
C ARG A 43 -17.02 3.82 -10.28
N ALA A 44 -16.08 3.78 -11.25
CA ALA A 44 -15.52 2.53 -11.77
C ALA A 44 -14.72 1.76 -10.69
N ALA A 45 -13.96 2.47 -9.85
CA ALA A 45 -13.21 1.88 -8.73
C ALA A 45 -14.15 1.24 -7.69
N LEU A 46 -15.25 1.91 -7.34
CA LEU A 46 -16.21 1.36 -6.38
C LEU A 46 -17.01 0.19 -6.96
N SER A 47 -17.18 0.12 -8.28
CA SER A 47 -17.92 -0.96 -8.94
C SER A 47 -17.30 -2.35 -8.81
N GLY A 48 -16.00 -2.47 -8.51
CA GLY A 48 -15.35 -3.76 -8.30
C GLY A 48 -15.38 -4.27 -6.86
N ARG A 49 -16.03 -3.56 -5.91
CA ARG A 49 -16.05 -3.93 -4.49
C ARG A 49 -16.45 -5.39 -4.26
N ASP A 50 -17.51 -5.88 -4.88
CA ASP A 50 -17.97 -7.26 -4.63
C ASP A 50 -17.02 -8.33 -5.19
N ILE A 51 -16.23 -7.99 -6.21
CA ILE A 51 -15.28 -8.92 -6.85
C ILE A 51 -14.25 -9.38 -5.82
N ILE A 52 -13.64 -8.44 -5.07
CA ILE A 52 -12.61 -8.80 -4.09
C ILE A 52 -13.17 -9.64 -2.94
N TYR A 53 -14.42 -9.42 -2.51
CA TYR A 53 -15.06 -10.27 -1.49
C TYR A 53 -15.19 -11.70 -1.98
N ASP A 54 -15.70 -11.91 -3.20
CA ASP A 54 -15.86 -13.25 -3.76
C ASP A 54 -14.49 -13.93 -4.00
N GLN A 55 -13.50 -13.20 -4.53
CA GLN A 55 -12.12 -13.69 -4.69
C GLN A 55 -11.51 -14.16 -3.36
N ASN A 56 -11.72 -13.41 -2.28
CA ASN A 56 -11.22 -13.77 -0.95
C ASN A 56 -11.97 -14.95 -0.30
N GLY A 57 -13.06 -15.44 -0.90
CA GLY A 57 -13.77 -16.62 -0.42
C GLY A 57 -15.20 -16.72 -0.93
N LYS A 58 -15.56 -17.90 -1.40
CA LYS A 58 -16.86 -18.22 -2.04
C LYS A 58 -18.11 -17.84 -1.23
N PHE A 59 -17.99 -17.78 0.09
CA PHE A 59 -19.12 -17.47 0.99
C PHE A 59 -19.11 -16.04 1.52
N ASN A 60 -18.10 -15.23 1.20
CA ASN A 60 -17.93 -13.89 1.78
C ASN A 60 -19.08 -12.96 1.43
N LEU A 61 -19.59 -12.98 0.19
CA LEU A 61 -20.74 -12.16 -0.22
C LEU A 61 -22.00 -12.55 0.56
N LEU A 62 -22.31 -13.84 0.65
CA LEU A 62 -23.45 -14.35 1.43
C LEU A 62 -23.37 -13.92 2.90
N ILE A 63 -22.19 -14.11 3.52
CA ILE A 63 -21.95 -13.72 4.90
C ILE A 63 -22.12 -12.21 5.06
N ARG A 64 -21.44 -11.41 4.24
CA ARG A 64 -21.51 -9.95 4.32
C ARG A 64 -22.93 -9.44 4.16
N HIS A 65 -23.66 -9.86 3.13
CA HIS A 65 -25.04 -9.45 2.89
C HIS A 65 -25.96 -9.80 4.06
N THR A 66 -25.76 -10.98 4.66
CA THR A 66 -26.52 -11.41 5.84
C THR A 66 -26.25 -10.49 7.03
N LEU A 67 -24.99 -10.24 7.35
CA LEU A 67 -24.60 -9.40 8.48
C LEU A 67 -25.00 -7.93 8.25
N GLU A 68 -24.87 -7.40 7.05
CA GLU A 68 -25.34 -6.06 6.68
C GLU A 68 -26.88 -5.94 6.80
N THR A 69 -27.61 -6.99 6.42
CA THR A 69 -29.06 -7.06 6.59
C THR A 69 -29.44 -7.04 8.06
N ILE A 70 -28.80 -7.88 8.89
CA ILE A 70 -28.98 -7.88 10.35
C ILE A 70 -28.69 -6.48 10.92
N TYR A 71 -27.52 -5.90 10.59
CA TYR A 71 -27.12 -4.58 11.05
C TYR A 71 -28.15 -3.49 10.71
N LYS A 72 -28.79 -3.59 9.54
CA LYS A 72 -29.81 -2.65 9.09
C LYS A 72 -31.18 -2.88 9.74
N THR A 73 -31.61 -4.13 9.92
CA THR A 73 -33.02 -4.45 10.24
C THR A 73 -33.24 -5.01 11.64
N PHE A 74 -32.18 -5.30 12.40
CA PHE A 74 -32.28 -5.83 13.77
C PHE A 74 -33.09 -4.90 14.68
N ARG A 75 -34.14 -5.47 15.29
CA ARG A 75 -35.12 -4.79 16.15
C ARG A 75 -34.85 -4.92 17.65
N GLY A 76 -33.94 -5.83 18.02
CA GLY A 76 -33.54 -6.04 19.41
C GLY A 76 -32.66 -4.92 19.98
N LYS A 77 -32.17 -5.13 21.20
CA LYS A 77 -31.35 -4.15 21.92
C LYS A 77 -29.95 -4.04 21.31
N ARG A 78 -29.60 -2.86 20.79
CA ARG A 78 -28.26 -2.55 20.22
C ARG A 78 -27.23 -2.10 21.26
N ASP A 79 -27.68 -1.61 22.42
CA ASP A 79 -26.82 -1.27 23.55
C ASP A 79 -26.60 -2.50 24.44
N SER A 80 -25.98 -3.53 23.88
CA SER A 80 -25.52 -4.73 24.57
C SER A 80 -24.09 -5.05 24.15
N ASP A 81 -23.35 -5.76 25.01
CA ASP A 81 -21.99 -6.20 24.66
C ASP A 81 -22.01 -7.13 23.45
N ASP A 82 -22.97 -8.05 23.38
CA ASP A 82 -23.10 -8.96 22.23
C ASP A 82 -23.34 -8.21 20.90
N PHE A 83 -24.16 -7.16 20.88
CA PHE A 83 -24.37 -6.37 19.66
C PHE A 83 -23.12 -5.55 19.29
N ARG A 84 -22.40 -5.01 20.28
CA ARG A 84 -21.09 -4.35 20.04
C ARG A 84 -20.06 -5.32 19.46
N GLN A 85 -20.05 -6.57 19.91
CA GLN A 85 -19.18 -7.63 19.39
C GLN A 85 -19.59 -8.03 17.96
N PHE A 86 -20.89 -8.07 17.67
CA PHE A 86 -21.41 -8.25 16.31
C PHE A 86 -20.99 -7.11 15.37
N GLU A 87 -21.15 -5.85 15.80
CA GLU A 87 -20.74 -4.68 15.02
C GLU A 87 -19.22 -4.71 14.76
N THR A 88 -18.42 -5.03 15.78
CA THR A 88 -16.97 -5.18 15.65
C THR A 88 -16.62 -6.28 14.63
N TYR A 89 -17.30 -7.42 14.66
CA TYR A 89 -17.08 -8.51 13.70
C TYR A 89 -17.43 -8.09 12.26
N LEU A 90 -18.56 -7.41 12.06
CA LEU A 90 -18.94 -6.87 10.75
C LEU A 90 -17.94 -5.82 10.24
N LYS A 91 -17.48 -4.91 11.11
CA LYS A 91 -16.44 -3.94 10.76
C LYS A 91 -15.12 -4.60 10.34
N ARG A 92 -14.72 -5.69 11.00
CA ARG A 92 -13.54 -6.47 10.58
C ARG A 92 -13.73 -7.14 9.22
N ILE A 93 -14.93 -7.65 8.93
CA ILE A 93 -15.26 -8.21 7.60
C ILE A 93 -15.21 -7.13 6.52
N TRP A 94 -15.76 -5.95 6.81
CA TRP A 94 -15.68 -4.79 5.92
C TRP A 94 -14.24 -4.37 5.66
N PHE A 95 -13.43 -4.35 6.71
CA PHE A 95 -12.02 -3.96 6.63
C PHE A 95 -11.18 -4.95 5.83
N ALA A 96 -11.42 -6.25 6.01
CA ALA A 96 -10.59 -7.29 5.42
C ALA A 96 -11.11 -7.84 4.09
N ASN A 97 -12.19 -7.26 3.55
CA ASN A 97 -12.86 -7.74 2.35
C ASN A 97 -13.23 -9.24 2.41
N GLY A 98 -13.66 -9.72 3.58
CA GLY A 98 -13.99 -11.14 3.82
C GLY A 98 -13.87 -11.56 5.28
N ILE A 99 -14.11 -12.84 5.57
CA ILE A 99 -14.06 -13.40 6.95
C ILE A 99 -12.67 -13.77 7.44
N TYR A 100 -11.62 -13.27 6.81
CA TYR A 100 -10.23 -13.59 7.15
C TYR A 100 -9.47 -12.33 7.49
N HIS A 101 -8.50 -12.43 8.41
CA HIS A 101 -7.64 -11.31 8.76
C HIS A 101 -6.81 -10.90 7.53
N HIS A 102 -6.90 -9.61 7.16
CA HIS A 102 -6.25 -9.04 5.96
C HIS A 102 -4.74 -9.31 5.89
N TYR A 103 -4.05 -9.29 7.03
CA TYR A 103 -2.61 -9.57 7.13
C TYR A 103 -2.25 -11.05 7.37
N SER A 104 -2.69 -11.67 8.49
CA SER A 104 -2.28 -13.04 8.83
C SER A 104 -2.94 -14.15 8.01
N ASN A 105 -4.00 -13.83 7.26
CA ASN A 105 -4.87 -14.77 6.53
C ASN A 105 -5.73 -15.68 7.42
N ASP A 106 -5.67 -15.59 8.75
CA ASP A 106 -6.45 -16.46 9.63
C ASP A 106 -7.94 -16.10 9.62
N LYS A 107 -8.81 -17.10 9.77
CA LYS A 107 -10.25 -16.85 9.88
C LYS A 107 -10.58 -16.03 11.13
N LEU A 108 -11.34 -14.95 10.94
CA LEU A 108 -11.84 -14.10 12.01
C LEU A 108 -12.81 -14.89 12.89
N GLN A 109 -12.61 -14.83 14.20
CA GLN A 109 -13.52 -15.45 15.17
C GLN A 109 -14.57 -14.41 15.62
N PRO A 110 -15.88 -14.75 15.59
CA PRO A 110 -16.92 -13.93 16.19
C PRO A 110 -16.69 -13.72 17.69
N GLY A 111 -16.95 -12.49 18.16
CA GLY A 111 -16.88 -12.14 19.58
C GLY A 111 -18.16 -12.38 20.37
N PHE A 112 -19.15 -13.03 19.76
CA PHE A 112 -20.50 -13.31 20.29
C PHE A 112 -20.83 -14.80 20.08
N SER A 113 -21.85 -15.32 20.75
CA SER A 113 -22.18 -16.76 20.71
C SER A 113 -22.97 -17.18 19.46
N GLU A 114 -22.93 -18.48 19.16
CA GLU A 114 -23.78 -19.10 18.12
C GLU A 114 -25.28 -18.87 18.40
N GLU A 115 -25.69 -18.96 19.67
CA GLU A 115 -27.05 -18.70 20.14
C GLU A 115 -27.45 -17.25 19.90
N TYR A 116 -26.55 -16.31 20.19
CA TYR A 116 -26.83 -14.89 19.93
C TYR A 116 -26.97 -14.61 18.43
N PHE A 117 -26.19 -15.27 17.58
CA PHE A 117 -26.35 -15.14 16.12
C PHE A 117 -27.71 -15.64 15.62
N ARG A 118 -28.25 -16.71 16.21
CA ARG A 118 -29.61 -17.17 15.91
C ARG A 118 -30.64 -16.12 16.29
N ASN A 119 -30.51 -15.55 17.50
CA ASN A 119 -31.37 -14.45 17.94
C ASN A 119 -31.26 -13.21 17.03
N LEU A 120 -30.05 -12.86 16.56
CA LEU A 120 -29.86 -11.77 15.60
C LEU A 120 -30.65 -12.02 14.31
N LEU A 121 -30.67 -13.24 13.79
CA LEU A 121 -31.43 -13.60 12.59
C LEU A 121 -32.95 -13.61 12.84
N GLU A 122 -33.40 -14.12 13.98
CA GLU A 122 -34.82 -14.18 14.35
C GLU A 122 -35.42 -12.77 14.54
N GLU A 123 -34.66 -11.84 15.12
CA GLU A 123 -35.07 -10.47 15.41
C GLU A 123 -34.76 -9.46 14.28
N SER A 124 -34.34 -9.97 13.13
CA SER A 124 -34.05 -9.18 11.92
C SER A 124 -35.03 -9.51 10.79
N ASP A 125 -35.34 -8.49 9.98
CA ASP A 125 -36.00 -8.74 8.69
C ASP A 125 -34.95 -9.21 7.68
N VAL A 126 -34.89 -10.53 7.48
CA VAL A 126 -33.97 -11.21 6.55
C VAL A 126 -34.64 -11.61 5.23
N SER A 127 -35.84 -11.09 4.95
CA SER A 127 -36.56 -11.38 3.70
C SER A 127 -35.81 -10.96 2.43
N SER A 128 -34.85 -10.04 2.56
CA SER A 128 -33.98 -9.58 1.46
C SER A 128 -32.71 -10.42 1.29
N THR A 129 -32.47 -11.43 2.14
CA THR A 129 -31.30 -12.31 2.00
C THR A 129 -31.51 -13.29 0.84
N PRO A 130 -30.45 -13.71 0.13
CA PRO A 130 -30.58 -14.54 -1.08
C PRO A 130 -30.94 -16.01 -0.80
N VAL A 131 -31.03 -16.41 0.49
CA VAL A 131 -31.24 -17.80 0.91
C VAL A 131 -32.24 -17.81 2.07
N GLU A 132 -33.17 -18.77 2.05
CA GLU A 132 -34.14 -18.97 3.14
C GLU A 132 -33.45 -19.12 4.52
N PRO A 133 -34.02 -18.56 5.61
CA PRO A 133 -33.35 -18.45 6.91
C PRO A 133 -32.80 -19.77 7.49
N GLU A 134 -33.53 -20.88 7.31
CA GLU A 134 -33.10 -22.20 7.82
C GLU A 134 -31.84 -22.72 7.10
N ASN A 135 -31.79 -22.54 5.78
CA ASN A 135 -30.63 -22.89 4.96
C ASN A 135 -29.45 -21.94 5.21
N LEU A 136 -29.75 -20.69 5.57
CA LEU A 136 -28.75 -19.70 5.96
C LEU A 136 -28.04 -20.13 7.24
N LEU A 137 -28.78 -20.51 8.30
CA LEU A 137 -28.20 -21.03 9.53
C LEU A 137 -27.35 -22.29 9.29
N LYS A 138 -27.88 -23.26 8.52
CA LYS A 138 -27.14 -24.49 8.20
C LYS A 138 -25.80 -24.22 7.52
N THR A 139 -25.73 -23.20 6.67
CA THR A 139 -24.53 -22.82 5.92
C THR A 139 -23.57 -21.98 6.77
N LEU A 140 -24.09 -20.95 7.45
CA LEU A 140 -23.28 -19.93 8.10
C LEU A 140 -22.71 -20.37 9.44
N LEU A 141 -23.43 -21.19 10.21
CA LEU A 141 -22.98 -21.56 11.55
C LEU A 141 -21.63 -22.30 11.55
N PRO A 142 -21.40 -23.32 10.69
CA PRO A 142 -20.07 -23.94 10.58
C PRO A 142 -19.00 -22.94 10.12
N LEU A 143 -19.31 -22.12 9.11
CA LEU A 143 -18.36 -21.16 8.54
C LEU A 143 -17.89 -20.14 9.58
N LEU A 144 -18.82 -19.59 10.37
CA LEU A 144 -18.54 -18.54 11.34
C LEU A 144 -17.99 -19.07 12.68
N PHE A 145 -18.49 -20.20 13.18
CA PHE A 145 -18.27 -20.62 14.58
C PHE A 145 -17.47 -21.92 14.74
N ARG A 146 -17.03 -22.58 13.67
CA ARG A 146 -16.17 -23.77 13.75
C ARG A 146 -14.78 -23.42 13.23
N PRO A 147 -13.78 -23.16 14.10
CA PRO A 147 -12.46 -22.68 13.69
C PRO A 147 -11.78 -23.54 12.61
N GLU A 148 -12.04 -24.84 12.61
CA GLU A 148 -11.50 -25.85 11.70
C GLU A 148 -12.09 -25.80 10.27
N VAL A 149 -13.24 -25.15 10.06
CA VAL A 149 -13.88 -25.04 8.75
C VAL A 149 -13.30 -23.84 8.01
N LEU A 150 -12.53 -24.07 6.93
CA LEU A 150 -11.85 -23.01 6.18
C LEU A 150 -11.04 -22.09 7.12
N PRO A 151 -10.01 -22.61 7.82
CA PRO A 151 -9.32 -21.87 8.87
C PRO A 151 -8.48 -20.70 8.35
N LYS A 152 -8.14 -20.68 7.05
CA LYS A 152 -7.19 -19.72 6.47
C LYS A 152 -7.60 -19.28 5.07
N LYS A 153 -7.44 -18.00 4.76
CA LYS A 153 -7.64 -17.40 3.43
C LYS A 153 -6.67 -18.03 2.43
N VAL A 154 -5.38 -17.97 2.74
CA VAL A 154 -4.27 -18.42 1.91
C VAL A 154 -3.32 -19.25 2.76
N ASP A 155 -3.08 -20.48 2.35
CA ASP A 155 -2.18 -21.40 3.04
C ASP A 155 -0.90 -21.66 2.25
N PHE A 156 0.23 -21.33 2.87
CA PHE A 156 1.57 -21.55 2.30
C PHE A 156 2.31 -22.73 2.95
N SER A 157 1.62 -23.59 3.71
CA SER A 157 2.29 -24.69 4.42
C SER A 157 2.86 -25.68 3.39
N PRO A 158 4.13 -26.11 3.52
CA PRO A 158 4.79 -26.93 2.50
C PRO A 158 4.26 -28.37 2.43
N ASP A 159 3.68 -28.88 3.52
CA ASP A 159 3.36 -30.30 3.69
C ASP A 159 1.93 -30.69 3.28
N ARG A 160 1.21 -29.79 2.59
CA ARG A 160 -0.17 -30.04 2.13
C ARG A 160 -0.48 -29.33 0.83
N ASP A 161 -1.53 -29.79 0.15
CA ASP A 161 -2.05 -29.15 -1.06
C ASP A 161 -2.58 -27.75 -0.72
N LYS A 162 -1.91 -26.72 -1.24
CA LYS A 162 -2.22 -25.33 -0.87
C LYS A 162 -3.58 -24.90 -1.39
N LEU A 163 -4.02 -25.41 -2.54
CA LEU A 163 -5.29 -25.03 -3.15
C LEU A 163 -6.48 -25.60 -2.37
N LEU A 164 -6.39 -26.86 -1.94
CA LEU A 164 -7.46 -27.50 -1.17
C LEU A 164 -7.58 -26.98 0.27
N HIS A 165 -6.53 -26.34 0.81
CA HIS A 165 -6.49 -25.84 2.18
C HIS A 165 -6.59 -24.31 2.28
N SER A 166 -6.62 -23.61 1.15
CA SER A 166 -6.86 -22.16 1.09
C SER A 166 -8.34 -21.89 0.81
N ALA A 167 -8.90 -20.88 1.46
CA ALA A 167 -10.28 -20.49 1.26
C ALA A 167 -10.51 -19.50 0.13
N VAL A 168 -9.46 -18.91 -0.45
CA VAL A 168 -9.57 -18.06 -1.66
C VAL A 168 -10.31 -18.78 -2.78
N ASN A 169 -11.14 -18.04 -3.50
CA ASN A 169 -12.07 -18.58 -4.49
C ASN A 169 -11.49 -18.64 -5.91
N PHE A 170 -10.17 -18.77 -6.03
CA PHE A 170 -9.44 -18.79 -7.30
C PHE A 170 -9.45 -20.15 -7.98
N TYR A 171 -9.66 -21.21 -7.20
CA TYR A 171 -9.64 -22.60 -7.66
C TYR A 171 -10.83 -23.33 -7.07
N GLU A 172 -11.46 -24.23 -7.83
CA GLU A 172 -12.56 -25.05 -7.31
C GLU A 172 -12.47 -26.50 -7.81
N HIS A 173 -12.36 -27.42 -6.86
CA HIS A 173 -12.15 -28.85 -7.11
C HIS A 173 -10.86 -29.19 -7.89
N VAL A 174 -9.85 -28.32 -7.80
CA VAL A 174 -8.54 -28.47 -8.44
C VAL A 174 -7.47 -28.67 -7.38
N THR A 175 -6.56 -29.62 -7.62
CA THR A 175 -5.36 -29.81 -6.78
C THR A 175 -4.20 -28.92 -7.22
N GLU A 176 -3.26 -28.65 -6.32
CA GLU A 176 -2.04 -27.88 -6.60
C GLU A 176 -1.28 -28.43 -7.82
N ASN A 177 -1.10 -29.75 -7.88
CA ASN A 177 -0.39 -30.40 -9.00
C ASN A 177 -1.10 -30.22 -10.34
N GLU A 178 -2.43 -30.32 -10.35
CA GLU A 178 -3.23 -30.13 -11.56
C GLU A 178 -3.14 -28.70 -12.09
N ALA A 179 -3.27 -27.70 -11.20
CA ALA A 179 -3.15 -26.29 -11.57
C ALA A 179 -1.74 -25.94 -12.08
N LEU A 180 -0.70 -26.41 -11.39
CA LEU A 180 0.69 -26.21 -11.80
C LEU A 180 0.97 -26.83 -13.17
N ALA A 181 0.52 -28.06 -13.41
CA ALA A 181 0.67 -28.72 -14.70
C ALA A 181 -0.06 -27.95 -15.82
N PHE A 182 -1.29 -27.51 -15.54
CA PHE A 182 -2.11 -26.75 -16.48
C PHE A 182 -1.43 -25.44 -16.93
N TYR A 183 -0.94 -24.64 -15.98
CA TYR A 183 -0.33 -23.35 -16.32
C TYR A 183 1.11 -23.43 -16.81
N ARG A 184 1.91 -24.40 -16.35
CA ARG A 184 3.25 -24.63 -16.90
C ARG A 184 3.22 -24.97 -18.39
N ALA A 185 2.27 -25.81 -18.81
CA ALA A 185 2.11 -26.17 -20.22
C ALA A 185 1.79 -24.95 -21.11
N MET A 186 1.06 -23.96 -20.57
CA MET A 186 0.79 -22.70 -21.27
C MET A 186 2.04 -21.81 -21.32
N LEU A 187 2.77 -21.69 -20.20
CA LEU A 187 3.99 -20.88 -20.13
C LEU A 187 5.10 -21.40 -21.05
N GLU A 188 5.25 -22.72 -21.19
CA GLU A 188 6.19 -23.35 -22.11
C GLU A 188 5.96 -22.95 -23.58
N GLN A 189 4.74 -22.50 -23.91
CA GLN A 189 4.35 -22.07 -25.25
C GLN A 189 4.37 -20.54 -25.43
N ALA A 190 4.63 -19.78 -24.36
CA ALA A 190 4.36 -18.34 -24.31
C ALA A 190 5.46 -17.45 -24.93
N GLY A 191 6.58 -18.03 -25.37
CA GLY A 191 7.66 -17.32 -26.07
C GLY A 191 8.36 -16.25 -25.21
N GLU A 192 8.94 -15.24 -25.86
CA GLU A 192 9.74 -14.18 -25.18
C GLU A 192 8.90 -13.05 -24.57
N ARG A 193 7.62 -12.94 -24.95
CA ARG A 193 6.66 -11.94 -24.44
C ARG A 193 5.41 -12.65 -23.92
N PRO A 194 5.54 -13.44 -22.83
CA PRO A 194 4.43 -14.19 -22.31
C PRO A 194 3.35 -13.26 -21.77
N VAL A 195 2.09 -13.57 -22.07
CA VAL A 195 0.97 -12.98 -21.33
C VAL A 195 0.98 -13.48 -19.88
N SER A 196 0.34 -12.74 -18.98
CA SER A 196 0.20 -13.13 -17.57
C SER A 196 -0.79 -14.30 -17.41
N VAL A 197 -0.35 -15.52 -17.73
CA VAL A 197 -1.21 -16.70 -17.83
C VAL A 197 -2.08 -16.90 -16.59
N GLY A 198 -3.38 -17.02 -16.81
CA GLY A 198 -4.37 -17.29 -15.77
C GLY A 198 -4.65 -16.12 -14.83
N LEU A 199 -4.15 -14.91 -15.09
CA LEU A 199 -4.30 -13.75 -14.20
C LEU A 199 -5.76 -13.39 -13.88
N ASN A 200 -6.66 -13.51 -14.85
CA ASN A 200 -8.04 -13.02 -14.79
C ASN A 200 -9.11 -14.13 -14.88
N SER A 201 -8.88 -15.28 -14.24
CA SER A 201 -9.79 -16.43 -14.30
C SER A 201 -9.85 -17.21 -13.00
N LYS A 202 -10.97 -17.88 -12.76
CA LYS A 202 -11.07 -18.97 -11.80
C LYS A 202 -10.82 -20.30 -12.51
N LEU A 203 -9.96 -21.17 -11.98
CA LEU A 203 -9.75 -22.51 -12.53
C LEU A 203 -10.67 -23.51 -11.83
N VAL A 204 -11.52 -24.19 -12.59
CA VAL A 204 -12.45 -25.18 -12.05
C VAL A 204 -12.22 -26.55 -12.67
N LYS A 205 -12.51 -27.61 -11.90
CA LYS A 205 -12.58 -28.97 -12.43
C LYS A 205 -14.03 -29.43 -12.52
N GLU A 206 -14.53 -29.56 -13.74
CA GLU A 206 -15.90 -30.02 -14.03
C GLU A 206 -15.83 -31.30 -14.88
N ASN A 207 -16.51 -32.36 -14.46
CA ASN A 207 -16.52 -33.66 -15.17
C ASN A 207 -15.12 -34.21 -15.49
N GLY A 208 -14.15 -33.95 -14.60
CA GLY A 208 -12.76 -34.38 -14.76
C GLY A 208 -11.90 -33.49 -15.66
N GLN A 209 -12.44 -32.41 -16.23
CA GLN A 209 -11.71 -31.48 -17.11
C GLN A 209 -11.47 -30.14 -16.40
N LEU A 210 -10.25 -29.61 -16.56
CA LEU A 210 -9.90 -28.28 -16.09
C LEU A 210 -10.39 -27.22 -17.08
N LYS A 211 -11.02 -26.18 -16.57
CA LYS A 211 -11.56 -25.07 -17.36
C LYS A 211 -11.38 -23.74 -16.64
N GLU A 212 -11.03 -22.71 -17.39
CA GLU A 212 -11.00 -21.34 -16.88
C GLU A 212 -12.37 -20.66 -17.03
N CYS A 213 -12.85 -20.12 -15.90
CA CYS A 213 -13.99 -19.21 -15.82
C CYS A 213 -13.46 -17.77 -15.82
N PHE A 214 -13.31 -17.19 -17.01
CA PHE A 214 -12.75 -15.84 -17.18
C PHE A 214 -13.62 -14.75 -16.53
N TRP A 215 -12.94 -13.78 -15.91
CA TRP A 215 -13.53 -12.59 -15.32
C TRP A 215 -13.68 -11.49 -16.36
N LYS A 216 -14.86 -11.41 -16.97
CA LYS A 216 -15.17 -10.49 -18.08
C LYS A 216 -16.67 -10.26 -18.25
N ALA A 217 -17.04 -9.32 -19.12
CA ALA A 217 -18.41 -9.18 -19.58
C ALA A 217 -18.90 -10.48 -20.25
N GLY A 218 -20.11 -10.91 -19.89
CA GLY A 218 -20.69 -12.20 -20.26
C GLY A 218 -20.02 -13.42 -19.59
N GLY A 219 -19.07 -13.22 -18.68
CA GLY A 219 -18.33 -14.25 -17.96
C GLY A 219 -18.60 -14.23 -16.45
N MET A 220 -17.64 -14.74 -15.68
CA MET A 220 -17.68 -14.62 -14.22
C MET A 220 -17.49 -13.14 -13.82
N TYR A 221 -18.21 -12.70 -12.79
CA TYR A 221 -18.30 -11.30 -12.34
C TYR A 221 -18.93 -10.29 -13.31
N ASP A 222 -19.64 -10.76 -14.35
CA ASP A 222 -20.29 -9.92 -15.37
C ASP A 222 -21.02 -8.69 -14.82
N LYS A 223 -21.91 -8.88 -13.83
CA LYS A 223 -22.73 -7.79 -13.28
C LYS A 223 -21.90 -6.62 -12.74
N ALA A 224 -20.77 -6.90 -12.10
CA ALA A 224 -19.84 -5.88 -11.61
C ALA A 224 -19.00 -5.30 -12.75
N ILE A 225 -18.46 -6.15 -13.63
CA ILE A 225 -17.59 -5.73 -14.75
C ILE A 225 -18.34 -4.85 -15.75
N VAL A 226 -19.60 -5.13 -16.05
CA VAL A 226 -20.44 -4.26 -16.91
C VAL A 226 -20.61 -2.87 -16.29
N ARG A 227 -20.66 -2.76 -14.95
CA ARG A 227 -20.71 -1.45 -14.28
C ARG A 227 -19.35 -0.74 -14.32
N ILE A 228 -18.25 -1.47 -14.18
CA ILE A 228 -16.90 -0.93 -14.40
C ILE A 228 -16.78 -0.38 -15.82
N ILE A 229 -17.13 -1.16 -16.85
CA ILE A 229 -17.12 -0.76 -18.26
C ILE A 229 -17.99 0.48 -18.49
N TYR A 230 -19.20 0.54 -17.91
CA TYR A 230 -20.08 1.69 -18.03
C TYR A 230 -19.41 2.98 -17.54
N TRP A 231 -18.80 2.95 -16.34
CA TRP A 231 -18.17 4.13 -15.76
C TRP A 231 -16.85 4.49 -16.46
N LEU A 232 -16.06 3.51 -16.89
CA LEU A 232 -14.90 3.73 -17.76
C LEU A 232 -15.32 4.39 -19.08
N SER A 233 -16.42 3.94 -19.70
CA SER A 233 -16.95 4.57 -20.91
C SER A 233 -17.35 6.03 -20.67
N LYS A 234 -17.92 6.35 -19.50
CA LYS A 234 -18.21 7.73 -19.10
C LYS A 234 -16.96 8.56 -18.85
N ALA A 235 -15.92 7.98 -18.24
CA ALA A 235 -14.63 8.62 -18.10
C ALA A 235 -14.01 8.95 -19.48
N MET A 236 -14.13 8.03 -20.44
CA MET A 236 -13.63 8.21 -21.81
C MET A 236 -14.29 9.40 -22.55
N GLU A 237 -15.54 9.74 -22.24
CA GLU A 237 -16.23 10.91 -22.83
C GLU A 237 -15.55 12.25 -22.48
N VAL A 238 -14.85 12.31 -21.35
CA VAL A 238 -14.24 13.54 -20.79
C VAL A 238 -12.72 13.50 -20.67
N ALA A 239 -12.09 12.37 -21.02
CA ALA A 239 -10.64 12.19 -20.94
C ALA A 239 -9.87 12.86 -22.10
N SER A 240 -8.56 13.05 -21.93
CA SER A 240 -7.66 13.50 -23.01
C SER A 240 -7.59 12.47 -24.15
N TYR A 241 -7.04 12.85 -25.31
CA TYR A 241 -6.90 11.92 -26.44
C TYR A 241 -6.07 10.68 -26.05
N GLU A 242 -4.97 10.88 -25.33
CA GLU A 242 -4.05 9.84 -24.88
C GLU A 242 -4.71 8.93 -23.84
N GLN A 243 -5.44 9.50 -22.86
CA GLN A 243 -6.17 8.73 -21.86
C GLN A 243 -7.31 7.91 -22.45
N LYS A 244 -7.98 8.39 -23.52
CA LYS A 244 -9.05 7.63 -24.18
C LYS A 244 -8.54 6.29 -24.70
N GLU A 245 -7.32 6.22 -25.23
CA GLU A 245 -6.75 4.97 -25.73
C GLU A 245 -6.52 3.94 -24.61
N ILE A 246 -6.02 4.42 -23.46
CA ILE A 246 -5.81 3.61 -22.26
C ILE A 246 -7.14 3.06 -21.78
N ILE A 247 -8.14 3.94 -21.60
CA ILE A 247 -9.47 3.56 -21.12
C ILE A 247 -10.14 2.59 -22.11
N ARG A 248 -10.05 2.85 -23.42
CA ARG A 248 -10.61 1.97 -24.46
C ARG A 248 -10.00 0.57 -24.39
N THR A 249 -8.67 0.47 -24.32
CA THR A 249 -7.99 -0.83 -24.26
C THR A 249 -8.35 -1.59 -22.98
N LEU A 250 -8.52 -0.88 -21.86
CA LEU A 250 -8.99 -1.50 -20.62
C LEU A 250 -10.45 -2.00 -20.74
N VAL A 251 -11.32 -1.24 -21.39
CA VAL A 251 -12.69 -1.68 -21.71
C VAL A 251 -12.67 -2.92 -22.62
N ASP A 252 -11.79 -2.95 -23.62
CA ASP A 252 -11.62 -4.11 -24.51
C ASP A 252 -11.15 -5.35 -23.73
N PHE A 253 -10.23 -5.18 -22.78
CA PHE A 253 -9.83 -6.24 -21.85
C PHE A 253 -11.01 -6.75 -21.02
N TYR A 254 -11.75 -5.87 -20.35
CA TYR A 254 -12.90 -6.29 -19.54
C TYR A 254 -14.03 -6.92 -20.36
N THR A 255 -14.15 -6.54 -21.63
CA THR A 255 -15.14 -7.11 -22.55
C THR A 255 -14.73 -8.50 -23.03
N SER A 256 -13.46 -8.67 -23.44
CA SER A 256 -12.96 -9.90 -24.08
C SER A 256 -12.42 -10.94 -23.10
N GLY A 257 -11.86 -10.48 -21.97
CA GLY A 257 -11.02 -11.24 -21.05
C GLY A 257 -9.63 -11.58 -21.60
N ASP A 258 -9.22 -11.02 -22.74
CA ASP A 258 -7.95 -11.34 -23.40
C ASP A 258 -6.76 -10.64 -22.71
N LEU A 259 -5.84 -11.43 -22.17
CA LEU A 259 -4.65 -10.93 -21.48
C LEU A 259 -3.68 -10.19 -22.41
N ALA A 260 -3.72 -10.43 -23.73
CA ALA A 260 -2.96 -9.61 -24.68
C ALA A 260 -3.49 -8.16 -24.75
N MET A 261 -4.80 -7.96 -24.52
CA MET A 261 -5.37 -6.61 -24.36
C MET A 261 -4.94 -5.99 -23.04
N PHE A 262 -4.81 -6.78 -21.98
CA PHE A 262 -4.27 -6.29 -20.70
C PHE A 262 -2.81 -5.85 -20.83
N ASP A 263 -1.96 -6.63 -21.51
CA ASP A 263 -0.59 -6.23 -21.80
C ASP A 263 -0.55 -4.93 -22.63
N ARG A 264 -1.42 -4.81 -23.65
CA ARG A 264 -1.54 -3.58 -24.44
C ARG A 264 -1.97 -2.37 -23.60
N TYR A 265 -2.95 -2.55 -22.71
CA TYR A 265 -3.37 -1.52 -21.76
C TYR A 265 -2.17 -1.07 -20.91
N ASN A 266 -1.41 -2.01 -20.35
CA ASN A 266 -0.23 -1.70 -19.54
C ASN A 266 0.84 -0.95 -20.34
N ILE A 267 1.08 -1.30 -21.61
CA ILE A 267 2.02 -0.60 -22.48
C ILE A 267 1.59 0.85 -22.72
N PHE A 268 0.31 1.10 -23.02
CA PHE A 268 -0.20 2.45 -23.19
C PHE A 268 -0.15 3.23 -21.88
N TRP A 269 -0.52 2.58 -20.78
CA TRP A 269 -0.49 3.17 -19.46
C TRP A 269 0.93 3.60 -19.07
N VAL A 270 1.95 2.75 -19.20
CA VAL A 270 3.34 3.11 -18.87
C VAL A 270 3.83 4.30 -19.70
N LYS A 271 3.51 4.34 -20.99
CA LYS A 271 3.98 5.39 -21.92
C LYS A 271 3.36 6.75 -21.64
N GLU A 272 2.12 6.78 -21.16
CA GLU A 272 1.42 8.03 -20.91
C GLU A 272 1.88 8.69 -19.61
N THR A 273 2.61 9.78 -19.74
CA THR A 273 3.22 10.52 -18.61
C THR A 273 2.93 12.02 -18.67
N SER A 274 2.02 12.47 -19.52
CA SER A 274 1.69 13.89 -19.65
C SER A 274 0.47 14.30 -18.81
N GLN A 275 -0.46 13.37 -18.55
CA GLN A 275 -1.73 13.73 -17.91
C GLN A 275 -1.63 13.86 -16.38
N PRO A 276 -2.37 14.83 -15.77
CA PRO A 276 -2.37 15.06 -14.32
C PRO A 276 -3.22 14.03 -13.56
N VAL A 277 -4.16 13.36 -14.22
CA VAL A 277 -4.98 12.28 -13.66
C VAL A 277 -4.47 10.97 -14.21
N ASP A 278 -4.37 9.96 -13.36
CA ASP A 278 -4.06 8.60 -13.78
C ASP A 278 -4.80 7.60 -12.85
N PHE A 279 -4.86 6.34 -13.26
CA PHE A 279 -5.61 5.32 -12.53
C PHE A 279 -5.11 3.91 -12.79
N ILE A 280 -5.29 3.06 -11.78
CA ILE A 280 -5.18 1.61 -11.83
C ILE A 280 -6.59 1.06 -11.66
N ASN A 281 -7.00 0.10 -12.48
CA ASN A 281 -8.29 -0.58 -12.35
C ASN A 281 -8.22 -1.93 -13.08
N GLY A 282 -8.08 -3.03 -12.34
CA GLY A 282 -7.85 -4.34 -12.95
C GLY A 282 -7.58 -5.45 -11.96
N PHE A 283 -7.17 -6.60 -12.48
CA PHE A 283 -6.63 -7.71 -11.69
C PHE A 283 -5.11 -7.57 -11.68
N ILE A 284 -4.52 -7.13 -10.56
CA ILE A 284 -3.14 -6.64 -10.53
C ILE A 284 -2.19 -7.57 -9.77
N GLU A 285 -2.43 -7.75 -8.47
CA GLU A 285 -1.48 -8.39 -7.56
C GLU A 285 -1.84 -9.84 -7.26
N THR A 286 -0.85 -10.74 -7.27
CA THR A 286 -1.07 -12.19 -7.10
C THR A 286 -0.79 -12.72 -5.69
N TYR A 287 -0.63 -11.82 -4.71
CA TYR A 287 -0.26 -12.19 -3.32
C TYR A 287 -1.25 -13.14 -2.64
N ASN A 288 -2.54 -13.04 -2.98
CA ASN A 288 -3.58 -13.88 -2.39
C ASN A 288 -3.72 -15.25 -3.08
N ASP A 289 -3.02 -15.51 -4.18
CA ASP A 289 -2.97 -16.84 -4.80
C ASP A 289 -1.80 -17.65 -4.20
N PRO A 290 -2.05 -18.81 -3.55
CA PRO A 290 -0.97 -19.68 -3.07
C PRO A 290 0.04 -20.11 -4.15
N LEU A 291 -0.34 -20.08 -5.43
CA LEU A 291 0.51 -20.41 -6.57
C LEU A 291 0.99 -19.20 -7.36
N GLY A 292 0.51 -17.99 -7.05
CA GLY A 292 0.94 -16.74 -7.67
C GLY A 292 0.48 -16.51 -9.12
N PHE A 293 -0.55 -17.21 -9.62
CA PHE A 293 -1.10 -17.01 -10.96
C PHE A 293 -2.29 -16.05 -10.99
N LYS A 294 -3.15 -16.03 -9.96
CA LYS A 294 -4.41 -15.27 -9.93
C LYS A 294 -4.22 -13.94 -9.26
N ALA A 295 -4.69 -12.89 -9.91
CA ALA A 295 -4.63 -11.57 -9.32
C ALA A 295 -5.94 -11.17 -8.63
N THR A 296 -5.80 -10.47 -7.52
CA THR A 296 -6.92 -9.77 -6.88
C THR A 296 -7.31 -8.55 -7.70
N TRP A 297 -8.60 -8.22 -7.64
CA TRP A 297 -9.12 -7.00 -8.25
C TRP A 297 -8.82 -5.79 -7.35
N GLU A 298 -8.25 -4.74 -7.93
CA GLU A 298 -7.98 -3.49 -7.23
C GLU A 298 -8.14 -2.27 -8.13
N SER A 299 -8.28 -1.11 -7.49
CA SER A 299 -8.29 0.16 -8.18
C SER A 299 -7.76 1.29 -7.31
N VAL A 300 -6.98 2.18 -7.93
CA VAL A 300 -6.51 3.43 -7.33
C VAL A 300 -6.68 4.52 -8.37
N VAL A 301 -7.44 5.57 -8.05
CA VAL A 301 -7.55 6.78 -8.88
C VAL A 301 -6.76 7.87 -8.18
N TYR A 302 -5.90 8.58 -8.92
CA TYR A 302 -5.04 9.59 -8.31
C TYR A 302 -4.74 10.76 -9.25
N ILE A 303 -4.30 11.86 -8.66
CA ILE A 303 -3.78 13.04 -9.36
C ILE A 303 -2.33 13.28 -8.98
N ILE A 304 -1.57 13.85 -9.90
CA ILE A 304 -0.19 14.26 -9.61
C ILE A 304 -0.17 15.27 -8.45
N ASP A 305 0.75 15.08 -7.52
CA ASP A 305 1.06 16.06 -6.47
C ASP A 305 1.86 17.21 -7.11
N GLU A 306 1.22 18.37 -7.29
CA GLU A 306 1.85 19.54 -7.90
C GLU A 306 3.01 20.09 -7.06
N GLU A 307 2.95 20.00 -5.73
CA GLU A 307 4.01 20.47 -4.84
C GLU A 307 5.23 19.54 -4.91
N SER A 308 5.04 18.22 -4.89
CA SER A 308 6.14 17.28 -5.15
C SER A 308 6.70 17.43 -6.56
N THR A 309 5.83 17.63 -7.56
CA THR A 309 6.28 17.91 -8.94
C THR A 309 7.15 19.15 -9.01
N ARG A 310 6.79 20.23 -8.31
CA ARG A 310 7.59 21.44 -8.24
C ARG A 310 8.96 21.18 -7.58
N ARG A 311 9.00 20.43 -6.47
CA ARG A 311 10.26 20.08 -5.77
C ARG A 311 11.15 19.20 -6.65
N THR A 312 10.60 18.16 -7.25
CA THR A 312 11.34 17.23 -8.14
C THR A 312 11.83 17.93 -9.41
N GLN A 313 11.10 18.89 -9.98
CA GLN A 313 11.59 19.72 -11.08
C GLN A 313 12.81 20.56 -10.69
N ILE A 314 12.80 21.18 -9.50
CA ILE A 314 13.95 21.92 -8.97
C ILE A 314 15.15 20.98 -8.79
N LEU A 315 14.92 19.80 -8.19
CA LEU A 315 15.96 18.77 -7.99
C LEU A 315 16.55 18.30 -9.33
N ALA A 316 15.70 17.95 -10.30
CA ALA A 316 16.10 17.47 -11.62
C ALA A 316 16.91 18.53 -12.39
N ALA A 317 16.51 19.80 -12.33
CA ALA A 317 17.24 20.91 -12.93
C ALA A 317 18.65 21.11 -12.34
N HIS A 318 18.87 20.61 -11.12
CA HIS A 318 20.15 20.69 -10.41
C HIS A 318 20.82 19.31 -10.22
N ALA A 319 20.32 18.26 -10.88
CA ALA A 319 20.79 16.88 -10.67
C ALA A 319 22.30 16.73 -10.89
N GLN A 320 22.86 17.42 -11.90
CA GLN A 320 24.30 17.40 -12.14
C GLN A 320 25.09 18.06 -11.00
N TRP A 321 24.57 19.13 -10.40
CA TRP A 321 25.21 19.77 -9.25
C TRP A 321 25.31 18.79 -8.08
N PHE A 322 24.22 18.06 -7.79
CA PHE A 322 24.22 17.05 -6.73
C PHE A 322 25.20 15.91 -7.02
N GLU A 323 25.25 15.41 -8.26
CA GLU A 323 26.21 14.37 -8.65
C GLU A 323 27.66 14.83 -8.49
N ASP A 324 27.98 16.03 -8.99
CA ASP A 324 29.33 16.60 -8.92
C ASP A 324 29.79 16.80 -7.47
N HIS A 325 28.87 17.19 -6.57
CA HIS A 325 29.12 17.44 -5.15
C HIS A 325 28.86 16.22 -4.25
N SER A 326 28.54 15.06 -4.83
CA SER A 326 28.38 13.80 -4.10
C SER A 326 29.71 13.40 -3.45
N PRO A 327 29.71 12.85 -2.21
CA PRO A 327 30.92 12.45 -1.51
C PRO A 327 31.56 11.17 -2.08
N VAL A 328 30.91 10.53 -3.06
CA VAL A 328 31.39 9.30 -3.70
C VAL A 328 32.64 9.55 -4.55
N ASP A 329 33.43 8.50 -4.78
CA ASP A 329 34.60 8.54 -5.67
C ASP A 329 34.22 9.01 -7.08
N ILE A 330 35.04 9.87 -7.68
CA ILE A 330 34.85 10.44 -9.02
C ILE A 330 34.66 9.38 -10.11
N ARG A 331 35.23 8.18 -9.94
CA ARG A 331 35.07 7.05 -10.88
C ARG A 331 33.63 6.57 -10.96
N PHE A 332 32.87 6.72 -9.88
CA PHE A 332 31.49 6.29 -9.77
C PHE A 332 30.50 7.39 -10.13
N LYS A 333 30.94 8.63 -10.39
CA LYS A 333 30.05 9.73 -10.78
C LYS A 333 29.73 9.69 -12.27
N LYS A 334 28.48 9.96 -12.62
CA LYS A 334 28.06 10.17 -14.00
C LYS A 334 28.57 11.52 -14.52
N LYS A 335 29.09 11.54 -15.75
CA LYS A 335 29.51 12.78 -16.43
C LYS A 335 28.33 13.68 -16.84
N ALA A 336 27.19 13.06 -17.11
CA ALA A 336 25.94 13.71 -17.47
C ALA A 336 24.80 12.93 -16.82
N VAL A 337 24.09 13.57 -15.91
CA VAL A 337 22.93 13.02 -15.22
C VAL A 337 21.67 13.56 -15.87
N THR A 338 20.75 12.65 -16.18
CA THR A 338 19.34 12.98 -16.39
C THR A 338 18.59 12.61 -15.12
N GLY A 339 17.91 13.57 -14.51
CA GLY A 339 17.07 13.30 -13.33
C GLY A 339 16.02 12.25 -13.65
N ILE A 340 15.70 11.38 -12.68
CA ILE A 340 14.64 10.39 -12.81
C ILE A 340 13.30 11.06 -12.49
N SER A 341 12.29 10.80 -13.31
CA SER A 341 10.91 11.22 -13.05
C SER A 341 10.22 10.13 -12.22
N ALA A 342 10.26 10.28 -10.89
CA ALA A 342 9.39 9.56 -9.99
C ALA A 342 8.13 10.38 -9.73
N ARG A 343 6.99 9.71 -9.51
CA ARG A 343 5.69 10.37 -9.42
C ARG A 343 5.12 10.27 -8.02
N THR A 344 5.03 11.40 -7.35
CA THR A 344 4.24 11.52 -6.14
C THR A 344 2.83 11.97 -6.50
N VAL A 345 1.82 11.38 -5.86
CA VAL A 345 0.41 11.53 -6.24
C VAL A 345 -0.50 11.64 -5.03
N HIS A 346 -1.59 12.39 -5.18
CA HIS A 346 -2.72 12.37 -4.25
C HIS A 346 -3.74 11.33 -4.70
N VAL A 347 -3.98 10.33 -3.85
CA VAL A 347 -5.07 9.38 -4.01
C VAL A 347 -6.41 10.11 -3.96
N CYS A 348 -7.25 9.88 -4.96
CA CYS A 348 -8.62 10.36 -5.02
C CYS A 348 -9.62 9.27 -4.60
N MET A 349 -9.37 8.02 -4.99
CA MET A 349 -10.27 6.90 -4.68
C MET A 349 -9.50 5.59 -4.60
N LEU A 350 -9.79 4.80 -3.56
CA LEU A 350 -9.31 3.43 -3.39
C LEU A 350 -10.45 2.43 -3.64
N GLY A 351 -10.14 1.28 -4.23
CA GLY A 351 -11.09 0.18 -4.43
C GLY A 351 -10.41 -1.18 -4.47
N GLY A 352 -11.19 -2.22 -4.18
CA GLY A 352 -10.72 -3.61 -4.21
C GLY A 352 -9.67 -3.89 -3.13
N ASP A 353 -8.60 -4.60 -3.49
CA ASP A 353 -7.52 -4.98 -2.55
C ASP A 353 -6.71 -3.77 -2.03
N CYS A 354 -6.91 -2.58 -2.60
CA CYS A 354 -6.35 -1.31 -2.12
C CYS A 354 -7.26 -0.55 -1.14
N HIS A 355 -8.45 -1.05 -0.79
CA HIS A 355 -9.39 -0.42 0.15
C HIS A 355 -9.97 -1.43 1.17
N PRO A 356 -10.08 -1.06 2.46
CA PRO A 356 -9.60 0.17 3.10
C PRO A 356 -8.12 0.13 3.49
N ALA A 357 -7.51 -1.05 3.62
CA ALA A 357 -6.07 -1.18 3.80
C ALA A 357 -5.39 -0.91 2.44
N THR A 358 -4.40 -0.01 2.41
CA THR A 358 -3.82 0.48 1.15
C THR A 358 -2.30 0.55 1.25
N PRO A 359 -1.55 0.29 0.15
CA PRO A 359 -0.12 0.52 0.14
C PRO A 359 0.21 2.02 0.22
N ILE A 360 1.46 2.36 0.49
CA ILE A 360 1.95 3.76 0.45
C ILE A 360 2.66 4.10 -0.85
N GLY A 361 2.97 3.09 -1.67
CA GLY A 361 3.56 3.23 -2.99
C GLY A 361 3.26 2.01 -3.86
N ILE A 362 3.27 2.19 -5.17
CA ILE A 362 2.87 1.18 -6.16
C ILE A 362 3.87 1.20 -7.32
N ASN A 363 4.28 0.03 -7.80
CA ASN A 363 5.23 -0.08 -8.92
C ASN A 363 4.74 -1.07 -9.99
N LEU A 364 4.18 -0.54 -11.08
CA LEU A 364 3.49 -1.33 -12.10
C LEU A 364 4.01 -1.04 -13.52
N PRO A 365 3.75 -1.92 -14.50
CA PRO A 365 3.05 -3.21 -14.39
C PRO A 365 3.94 -4.31 -13.80
N ASN A 366 3.32 -5.46 -13.49
CA ASN A 366 4.02 -6.65 -12.99
C ASN A 366 4.70 -7.49 -14.09
N SER A 367 4.34 -7.30 -15.37
CA SER A 367 4.94 -8.06 -16.47
C SER A 367 6.39 -7.66 -16.74
N ASP A 368 7.32 -8.57 -16.48
CA ASP A 368 8.77 -8.34 -16.61
C ASP A 368 9.18 -7.86 -18.00
N TRP A 369 8.61 -8.43 -19.07
CA TRP A 369 8.98 -8.06 -20.43
C TRP A 369 8.49 -6.65 -20.78
N ILE A 370 7.31 -6.24 -20.28
CA ILE A 370 6.81 -4.88 -20.45
C ILE A 370 7.71 -3.91 -19.68
N ARG A 371 8.07 -4.24 -18.43
CA ARG A 371 8.99 -3.42 -17.63
C ARG A 371 10.33 -3.23 -18.34
N LYS A 372 10.87 -4.30 -18.90
CA LYS A 372 12.15 -4.31 -19.63
C LYS A 372 12.10 -3.50 -20.93
N GLU A 373 11.04 -3.62 -21.72
CA GLU A 373 10.96 -3.02 -23.06
C GLU A 373 10.29 -1.64 -23.11
N HIS A 374 9.39 -1.37 -22.17
CA HIS A 374 8.53 -0.18 -22.17
C HIS A 374 8.64 0.66 -20.89
N GLY A 375 9.23 0.10 -19.82
CA GLY A 375 9.40 0.76 -18.53
C GLY A 375 8.30 0.42 -17.53
N SER A 376 8.34 1.11 -16.39
CA SER A 376 7.37 0.99 -15.30
C SER A 376 7.05 2.37 -14.73
N LYS A 377 5.95 2.47 -13.98
CA LYS A 377 5.62 3.64 -13.17
C LYS A 377 5.69 3.26 -11.70
N SER A 378 6.57 3.95 -10.97
CA SER A 378 6.58 3.94 -9.50
C SER A 378 5.86 5.19 -9.03
N VAL A 379 4.83 5.00 -8.19
CA VAL A 379 4.04 6.10 -7.63
C VAL A 379 4.02 6.05 -6.10
N THR A 380 4.26 7.20 -5.47
CA THR A 380 4.16 7.38 -4.01
C THR A 380 2.86 8.08 -3.67
N LEU A 381 2.08 7.54 -2.73
CA LEU A 381 0.75 8.04 -2.36
C LEU A 381 0.86 9.08 -1.23
N SER A 382 1.20 10.34 -1.56
CA SER A 382 1.62 11.34 -0.55
C SER A 382 0.52 11.74 0.43
N ASN A 383 -0.73 11.81 0.01
CA ASN A 383 -1.82 12.16 0.92
C ASN A 383 -2.20 11.01 1.87
N ILE A 384 -1.83 9.76 1.54
CA ILE A 384 -1.94 8.60 2.42
C ILE A 384 -0.83 8.63 3.47
N THR A 385 0.42 8.88 3.06
CA THR A 385 1.55 9.04 3.98
C THR A 385 1.39 10.27 4.87
N GLU A 386 0.86 11.37 4.35
CA GLU A 386 0.43 12.55 5.11
C GLU A 386 -0.59 12.20 6.19
N ALA A 387 -1.63 11.43 5.84
CA ALA A 387 -2.65 11.03 6.79
C ALA A 387 -2.09 10.15 7.91
N TYR A 388 -1.19 9.22 7.59
CA TYR A 388 -0.44 8.45 8.58
C TYR A 388 0.39 9.34 9.50
N HIS A 389 1.13 10.30 8.92
CA HIS A 389 1.98 11.22 9.65
C HIS A 389 1.15 12.01 10.67
N TYR A 390 0.11 12.72 10.23
CA TYR A 390 -0.70 13.55 11.12
C TYR A 390 -1.47 12.73 12.16
N ALA A 391 -1.96 11.54 11.80
CA ALA A 391 -2.57 10.63 12.78
C ALA A 391 -1.59 10.25 13.90
N SER A 392 -0.31 10.03 13.57
CA SER A 392 0.74 9.69 14.54
C SER A 392 1.12 10.83 15.48
N LEU A 393 0.82 12.09 15.11
CA LEU A 393 1.10 13.24 16.00
C LEU A 393 0.13 13.34 17.18
N HIS A 394 -0.97 12.58 17.15
CA HIS A 394 -2.03 12.60 18.16
C HIS A 394 -2.12 11.33 18.99
N ASP A 395 -1.33 10.31 18.69
CA ASP A 395 -1.48 8.97 19.27
C ASP A 395 -0.48 8.67 20.41
N GLY A 396 0.36 9.65 20.75
CA GLY A 396 1.34 9.57 21.83
C GLY A 396 2.60 8.79 21.49
N PHE A 397 2.70 8.21 20.28
CA PHE A 397 3.88 7.46 19.85
C PHE A 397 5.12 8.35 19.79
N LEU A 398 4.99 9.55 19.22
CA LEU A 398 6.11 10.48 19.15
C LEU A 398 6.60 10.88 20.55
N GLU A 399 5.69 11.22 21.46
CA GLU A 399 6.02 11.59 22.84
C GLU A 399 6.63 10.46 23.66
N GLU A 400 6.22 9.21 23.40
CA GLU A 400 6.75 8.03 24.09
C GLU A 400 8.18 7.69 23.67
N PHE A 401 8.51 7.88 22.38
CA PHE A 401 9.76 7.40 21.79
C PHE A 401 10.78 8.49 21.45
N ALA A 402 10.39 9.76 21.32
CA ALA A 402 11.32 10.86 21.11
C ALA A 402 12.25 11.06 22.31
N ALA A 403 13.51 11.38 22.04
CA ALA A 403 14.54 11.60 23.04
C ALA A 403 14.44 12.96 23.71
N SER A 404 13.68 13.92 23.19
CA SER A 404 13.51 15.23 23.82
C SER A 404 12.21 15.92 23.43
N LYS A 405 11.81 16.94 24.20
CA LYS A 405 10.66 17.80 23.83
C LYS A 405 10.93 18.58 22.54
N GLU A 406 12.17 19.01 22.35
CA GLU A 406 12.60 19.72 21.13
C GLU A 406 12.44 18.84 19.89
N GLU A 407 12.80 17.54 19.97
CA GLU A 407 12.56 16.59 18.89
C GLU A 407 11.06 16.48 18.55
N VAL A 408 10.19 16.38 19.56
CA VAL A 408 8.73 16.35 19.36
C VAL A 408 8.25 17.62 18.65
N GLU A 409 8.69 18.80 19.11
CA GLU A 409 8.30 20.09 18.55
C GLU A 409 8.76 20.26 17.09
N LEU A 410 10.00 19.87 16.78
CA LEU A 410 10.55 19.95 15.43
C LEU A 410 9.88 18.97 14.47
N ILE A 411 9.63 17.73 14.90
CA ILE A 411 8.92 16.73 14.08
C ILE A 411 7.47 17.18 13.82
N LYS A 412 6.75 17.70 14.83
CA LYS A 412 5.40 18.26 14.63
C LYS A 412 5.38 19.43 13.65
N LYS A 413 6.45 20.23 13.63
CA LYS A 413 6.53 21.45 12.79
C LYS A 413 7.00 21.17 11.36
N TYR A 414 7.96 20.27 11.19
CA TYR A 414 8.67 20.08 9.93
C TYR A 414 8.70 18.64 9.42
N GLY A 415 8.28 17.65 10.22
CA GLY A 415 8.45 16.22 9.92
C GLY A 415 7.90 15.83 8.55
N LEU A 416 6.63 16.13 8.26
CA LEU A 416 6.03 15.82 6.95
C LEU A 416 6.78 16.48 5.78
N LEU A 417 7.16 17.75 5.93
CA LEU A 417 7.86 18.47 4.88
C LEU A 417 9.25 17.88 4.61
N ALA A 418 9.94 17.47 5.67
CA ALA A 418 11.26 16.89 5.58
C ALA A 418 11.19 15.47 4.99
N ASP A 419 10.25 14.64 5.43
CA ASP A 419 10.00 13.28 4.91
C ASP A 419 9.62 13.29 3.42
N ASN A 420 8.75 14.23 3.02
CA ASN A 420 8.39 14.43 1.61
C ASN A 420 9.62 14.81 0.76
N LEU A 421 10.48 15.71 1.26
CA LEU A 421 11.71 16.06 0.54
C LEU A 421 12.71 14.90 0.52
N HIS A 422 12.85 14.16 1.63
CA HIS A 422 13.68 12.96 1.71
C HIS A 422 13.28 11.98 0.60
N THR A 423 11.98 11.68 0.51
CA THR A 423 11.41 10.80 -0.50
C THR A 423 11.64 11.33 -1.92
N ASP A 424 11.37 12.62 -2.17
CA ASP A 424 11.60 13.23 -3.49
C ASP A 424 13.09 13.15 -3.90
N MET A 425 14.02 13.32 -2.97
CA MET A 425 15.46 13.22 -3.23
C MET A 425 15.91 11.76 -3.42
N HIS A 426 15.39 10.83 -2.62
CA HIS A 426 15.64 9.40 -2.74
C HIS A 426 15.28 8.91 -4.14
N GLU A 427 14.08 9.24 -4.59
CA GLU A 427 13.52 8.76 -5.85
C GLU A 427 14.11 9.49 -7.07
N CYS A 428 14.19 10.82 -7.03
CA CYS A 428 14.60 11.63 -8.19
C CYS A 428 16.11 11.62 -8.41
N LEU A 429 16.89 11.63 -7.32
CA LEU A 429 18.35 11.77 -7.35
C LEU A 429 19.07 10.53 -6.81
N GLY A 430 18.58 9.92 -5.73
CA GLY A 430 19.18 8.75 -5.10
C GLY A 430 19.34 7.61 -6.09
N HIS A 431 18.25 7.03 -6.57
CA HIS A 431 18.30 5.97 -7.60
C HIS A 431 18.97 6.42 -8.92
N GLY A 432 18.87 7.71 -9.26
CA GLY A 432 19.41 8.28 -10.49
C GLY A 432 20.91 8.57 -10.49
N SER A 433 21.55 8.62 -9.33
CA SER A 433 22.95 8.97 -9.16
C SER A 433 23.89 7.77 -9.31
N GLY A 434 25.15 8.05 -9.61
CA GLY A 434 26.23 7.06 -9.64
C GLY A 434 26.18 6.07 -10.82
N GLN A 435 27.31 5.45 -11.13
CA GLN A 435 27.45 4.49 -12.22
C GLN A 435 28.27 3.26 -11.80
N LEU A 436 27.99 2.12 -12.42
CA LEU A 436 28.81 0.91 -12.27
C LEU A 436 30.12 1.06 -13.04
N LEU A 437 31.18 0.40 -12.58
CA LEU A 437 32.39 0.26 -13.38
C LEU A 437 32.14 -0.63 -14.61
N PRO A 438 32.87 -0.40 -15.72
CA PRO A 438 32.80 -1.28 -16.88
C PRO A 438 33.04 -2.75 -16.52
N GLY A 439 32.16 -3.64 -16.96
CA GLY A 439 32.24 -5.08 -16.71
C GLY A 439 31.57 -5.57 -15.42
N VAL A 440 31.09 -4.67 -14.55
CA VAL A 440 30.31 -5.03 -13.37
C VAL A 440 28.86 -5.28 -13.77
N ARG A 441 28.31 -6.42 -13.36
CA ARG A 441 26.92 -6.76 -13.61
C ARG A 441 25.99 -6.04 -12.62
N PRO A 442 24.83 -5.51 -13.04
CA PRO A 442 23.87 -4.90 -12.13
C PRO A 442 23.37 -5.80 -11.00
N ASP A 443 23.34 -7.11 -11.24
CA ASP A 443 22.87 -8.13 -10.29
C ASP A 443 24.00 -8.78 -9.46
N ALA A 444 25.22 -8.22 -9.50
CA ALA A 444 26.39 -8.78 -8.80
C ALA A 444 26.20 -8.93 -7.27
N LEU A 445 25.29 -8.17 -6.68
CA LEU A 445 25.00 -8.20 -5.23
C LEU A 445 23.93 -9.24 -4.84
N MET A 446 23.28 -9.88 -5.82
CA MET A 446 22.28 -10.94 -5.61
C MET A 446 21.23 -10.55 -4.55
N GLN A 447 21.06 -11.35 -3.48
CA GLN A 447 20.05 -11.12 -2.43
C GLN A 447 20.25 -9.82 -1.64
N TYR A 448 21.43 -9.19 -1.72
CA TYR A 448 21.70 -7.92 -1.05
C TYR A 448 21.48 -6.71 -1.95
N HIS A 449 21.16 -6.91 -3.24
CA HIS A 449 20.98 -5.85 -4.21
C HIS A 449 19.96 -4.81 -3.75
N SER A 450 18.74 -5.23 -3.40
CA SER A 450 17.67 -4.31 -2.99
C SER A 450 18.05 -3.53 -1.75
N VAL A 451 18.54 -4.19 -0.69
CA VAL A 451 18.92 -3.51 0.56
C VAL A 451 20.02 -2.47 0.30
N ILE A 452 21.03 -2.81 -0.49
CA ILE A 452 22.14 -1.89 -0.81
C ILE A 452 21.67 -0.73 -1.68
N GLU A 453 20.80 -0.97 -2.66
CA GLU A 453 20.28 0.09 -3.52
C GLU A 453 19.44 1.09 -2.73
N GLU A 454 18.57 0.59 -1.87
CA GLU A 454 17.77 1.41 -0.97
C GLU A 454 18.63 2.19 0.04
N THR A 455 19.63 1.53 0.63
CA THR A 455 20.61 2.16 1.53
C THR A 455 21.30 3.33 0.84
N ARG A 456 21.67 3.15 -0.44
CA ARG A 456 22.35 4.17 -1.25
C ARG A 456 21.46 5.38 -1.50
N ALA A 457 20.21 5.14 -1.89
CA ALA A 457 19.26 6.20 -2.21
C ALA A 457 18.87 7.01 -0.96
N ASP A 458 18.60 6.35 0.18
CA ASP A 458 18.35 7.02 1.47
C ASP A 458 19.56 7.85 1.91
N LEU A 459 20.78 7.30 1.85
CA LEU A 459 21.99 8.05 2.20
C LEU A 459 22.24 9.26 1.32
N TYR A 460 21.91 9.17 0.03
CA TYR A 460 22.01 10.30 -0.89
C TYR A 460 21.07 11.44 -0.47
N ALA A 461 19.81 11.11 -0.18
CA ALA A 461 18.83 12.07 0.32
C ALA A 461 19.27 12.66 1.66
N LEU A 462 19.55 11.82 2.66
CA LEU A 462 19.99 12.23 3.99
C LEU A 462 21.21 13.15 3.92
N TYR A 463 22.26 12.80 3.17
CA TYR A 463 23.45 13.63 3.04
C TYR A 463 23.15 15.03 2.51
N PHE A 464 22.36 15.14 1.45
CA PHE A 464 22.11 16.44 0.81
C PHE A 464 21.03 17.27 1.49
N MET A 465 20.06 16.67 2.19
CA MET A 465 19.01 17.42 2.88
C MET A 465 19.55 18.45 3.88
N TYR A 466 20.68 18.14 4.52
CA TYR A 466 21.35 19.05 5.46
C TYR A 466 22.34 20.00 4.76
N HIS A 467 22.53 19.90 3.44
CA HIS A 467 23.43 20.78 2.69
C HIS A 467 22.79 22.17 2.45
N PRO A 468 23.54 23.29 2.60
CA PRO A 468 23.01 24.65 2.43
C PRO A 468 22.30 24.91 1.09
N LYS A 469 22.69 24.17 0.05
CA LYS A 469 22.06 24.22 -1.29
C LYS A 469 20.55 23.94 -1.23
N VAL A 470 20.08 23.09 -0.32
CA VAL A 470 18.65 22.77 -0.18
C VAL A 470 17.85 23.99 0.27
N LEU A 471 18.40 24.81 1.16
CA LEU A 471 17.78 26.08 1.57
C LEU A 471 17.89 27.13 0.46
N GLU A 472 19.04 27.21 -0.22
CA GLU A 472 19.25 28.12 -1.36
C GLU A 472 18.22 27.89 -2.47
N LEU A 473 17.90 26.63 -2.75
CA LEU A 473 16.90 26.21 -3.73
C LEU A 473 15.45 26.35 -3.24
N GLY A 474 15.23 26.75 -1.98
CA GLY A 474 13.89 26.90 -1.39
C GLY A 474 13.14 25.59 -1.20
N LEU A 475 13.86 24.45 -1.12
CA LEU A 475 13.28 23.12 -0.92
C LEU A 475 12.90 22.87 0.54
N LEU A 476 13.63 23.49 1.48
CA LEU A 476 13.27 23.57 2.89
C LEU A 476 13.21 25.03 3.35
N PRO A 477 12.33 25.38 4.30
CA PRO A 477 12.22 26.73 4.83
C PRO A 477 13.27 27.04 5.89
N HIS A 478 13.84 26.02 6.53
CA HIS A 478 14.80 26.16 7.62
C HIS A 478 15.61 24.87 7.82
N GLN A 479 16.86 24.97 8.30
CA GLN A 479 17.74 23.83 8.54
C GLN A 479 17.15 22.82 9.54
N ASP A 480 16.33 23.28 10.49
CA ASP A 480 15.70 22.41 11.48
C ASP A 480 14.75 21.38 10.85
N ALA A 481 14.27 21.60 9.62
CA ALA A 481 13.51 20.58 8.91
C ALA A 481 14.37 19.35 8.60
N ALA A 482 15.61 19.54 8.14
CA ALA A 482 16.54 18.43 7.94
C ALA A 482 16.94 17.77 9.28
N ARG A 483 17.01 18.53 10.38
CA ARG A 483 17.22 17.97 11.73
C ARG A 483 16.05 17.08 12.16
N ALA A 484 14.81 17.50 11.90
CA ALA A 484 13.61 16.72 12.19
C ALA A 484 13.66 15.37 11.48
N GLU A 485 14.06 15.36 10.20
CA GLU A 485 14.25 14.12 9.44
C GLU A 485 15.34 13.23 10.04
N TYR A 486 16.53 13.79 10.34
CA TYR A 486 17.62 13.01 10.93
C TYR A 486 17.21 12.36 12.26
N MET A 487 16.50 13.08 13.13
CA MET A 487 16.01 12.52 14.39
C MET A 487 14.97 11.42 14.13
N ALA A 488 14.02 11.64 13.23
CA ALA A 488 13.00 10.65 12.87
C ALA A 488 13.63 9.38 12.28
N TYR A 489 14.56 9.53 11.33
CA TYR A 489 15.26 8.45 10.64
C TYR A 489 16.11 7.62 11.59
N ILE A 490 16.89 8.26 12.48
CA ILE A 490 17.69 7.58 13.49
C ILE A 490 16.81 6.85 14.51
N ARG A 491 15.72 7.49 14.98
CA ARG A 491 14.76 6.86 15.91
C ARG A 491 14.10 5.64 15.28
N ALA A 492 13.66 5.73 14.02
CA ALA A 492 13.10 4.64 13.26
C ALA A 492 14.10 3.50 13.07
N GLY A 493 15.27 3.78 12.50
CA GLY A 493 16.29 2.80 12.17
C GLY A 493 16.85 2.06 13.38
N LEU A 494 17.07 2.76 14.50
CA LEU A 494 17.63 2.14 15.70
C LEU A 494 16.62 1.25 16.43
N PHE A 495 15.35 1.66 16.57
CA PHE A 495 14.44 0.90 17.44
C PHE A 495 12.94 1.02 17.20
N THR A 496 12.37 2.16 16.77
CA THR A 496 10.90 2.26 16.73
C THR A 496 10.28 1.46 15.58
N GLN A 497 11.03 1.14 14.52
CA GLN A 497 10.55 0.22 13.48
C GLN A 497 10.32 -1.21 13.98
N LEU A 498 10.91 -1.59 15.12
CA LEU A 498 10.81 -2.94 15.69
C LEU A 498 9.38 -3.27 16.16
N VAL A 499 8.48 -2.29 16.29
CA VAL A 499 7.06 -2.56 16.55
C VAL A 499 6.41 -3.42 15.46
N ARG A 500 7.01 -3.49 14.27
CA ARG A 500 6.57 -4.29 13.12
C ARG A 500 7.24 -5.66 13.02
N VAL A 501 8.16 -5.98 13.94
CA VAL A 501 8.91 -7.24 13.94
C VAL A 501 8.35 -8.13 15.04
N GLU A 502 8.08 -9.39 14.73
CA GLU A 502 7.69 -10.35 15.77
C GLU A 502 8.84 -10.58 16.74
N TYR A 503 8.54 -10.67 18.04
CA TYR A 503 9.56 -10.86 19.07
C TYR A 503 10.48 -12.06 18.76
N GLY A 504 11.79 -11.82 18.78
CA GLY A 504 12.81 -12.85 18.50
C GLY A 504 13.09 -13.13 17.02
N LYS A 505 12.36 -12.49 16.08
CA LYS A 505 12.64 -12.57 14.64
C LYS A 505 13.65 -11.51 14.18
N PRO A 506 14.40 -11.77 13.10
CA PRO A 506 15.25 -10.76 12.46
C PRO A 506 14.42 -9.75 11.67
N ILE A 507 15.06 -8.67 11.22
CA ILE A 507 14.50 -7.79 10.21
C ILE A 507 14.64 -8.47 8.84
N GLU A 508 13.55 -8.57 8.08
CA GLU A 508 13.52 -9.25 6.77
C GLU A 508 13.32 -8.29 5.59
N GLU A 509 12.41 -7.33 5.75
CA GLU A 509 12.03 -6.36 4.71
C GLU A 509 13.22 -5.44 4.34
N ALA A 510 13.43 -5.20 3.05
CA ALA A 510 14.62 -4.53 2.54
C ALA A 510 14.74 -3.07 2.99
N HIS A 511 13.65 -2.31 3.02
CA HIS A 511 13.67 -0.93 3.49
C HIS A 511 13.91 -0.86 5.01
N MET A 512 13.32 -1.75 5.81
CA MET A 512 13.62 -1.85 7.25
C MET A 512 15.09 -2.20 7.51
N ARG A 513 15.66 -3.11 6.72
CA ARG A 513 17.08 -3.47 6.76
C ARG A 513 17.98 -2.29 6.42
N ASN A 514 17.63 -1.52 5.38
CA ASN A 514 18.39 -0.32 5.00
C ASN A 514 18.42 0.70 6.16
N ARG A 515 17.28 0.94 6.80
CA ARG A 515 17.14 1.99 7.83
C ARG A 515 17.90 1.59 9.08
N ALA A 516 17.80 0.30 9.43
CA ALA A 516 18.61 -0.29 10.50
C ALA A 516 20.11 -0.19 10.19
N LEU A 517 20.52 -0.55 8.97
CA LEU A 517 21.91 -0.50 8.53
C LEU A 517 22.48 0.91 8.72
N ILE A 518 21.84 1.92 8.13
CA ILE A 518 22.31 3.31 8.18
C ILE A 518 22.38 3.80 9.63
N ALA A 519 21.28 3.67 10.39
CA ALA A 519 21.20 4.23 11.72
C ALA A 519 22.18 3.55 12.70
N ARG A 520 22.31 2.22 12.64
CA ARG A 520 23.22 1.47 13.53
C ARG A 520 24.68 1.65 13.15
N TRP A 521 25.00 1.72 11.86
CA TRP A 521 26.35 2.04 11.42
C TRP A 521 26.76 3.44 11.90
N CYS A 522 25.92 4.46 11.70
CA CYS A 522 26.21 5.81 12.17
C CYS A 522 26.30 5.89 13.70
N PHE A 523 25.46 5.14 14.43
CA PHE A 523 25.53 5.05 15.90
C PHE A 523 26.84 4.44 16.38
N GLU A 524 27.30 3.35 15.74
CA GLU A 524 28.57 2.71 16.09
C GLU A 524 29.76 3.62 15.77
N GLN A 525 29.84 4.13 14.53
CA GLN A 525 30.97 4.94 14.08
C GLN A 525 31.04 6.32 14.77
N GLY A 526 29.89 6.82 15.22
CA GLY A 526 29.79 8.10 15.93
C GLY A 526 29.94 7.99 17.46
N LYS A 527 30.08 6.78 18.01
CA LYS A 527 30.02 6.52 19.45
C LYS A 527 31.06 7.30 20.25
N ASP A 528 32.33 7.24 19.84
CA ASP A 528 33.44 7.88 20.56
C ASP A 528 33.35 9.42 20.55
N LYS A 529 32.65 9.99 19.56
CA LYS A 529 32.40 11.42 19.42
C LYS A 529 31.07 11.86 20.04
N GLY A 530 30.24 10.92 20.51
CA GLY A 530 28.93 11.20 21.07
C GLY A 530 27.93 11.79 20.06
N ILE A 531 28.07 11.50 18.76
CA ILE A 531 27.21 12.05 17.69
C ILE A 531 25.74 11.67 17.93
N ILE A 532 25.51 10.40 18.24
CA ILE A 532 24.22 9.87 18.68
C ILE A 532 24.44 9.26 20.06
N ARG A 533 23.75 9.79 21.07
CA ARG A 533 23.86 9.33 22.46
C ARG A 533 22.67 8.47 22.84
N GLN A 534 22.94 7.21 23.17
CA GLN A 534 21.97 6.37 23.87
C GLN A 534 21.94 6.74 25.35
N TYR A 535 20.75 6.86 25.93
CA TYR A 535 20.59 7.01 27.37
C TYR A 535 19.31 6.31 27.85
N SER A 536 19.26 6.00 29.15
CA SER A 536 18.07 5.44 29.79
C SER A 536 17.45 6.46 30.75
N LYS A 537 16.12 6.61 30.69
CA LYS A 537 15.35 7.44 31.62
C LYS A 537 14.10 6.69 32.04
N GLY A 538 13.95 6.45 33.35
CA GLY A 538 12.80 5.69 33.87
C GLY A 538 12.74 4.25 33.34
N GLY A 539 13.89 3.62 33.07
CA GLY A 539 13.97 2.27 32.50
C GLY A 539 13.68 2.18 31.00
N LYS A 540 13.49 3.32 30.31
CA LYS A 540 13.26 3.38 28.87
C LYS A 540 14.50 3.89 28.13
N THR A 541 14.80 3.27 27.00
CA THR A 541 15.92 3.62 26.11
C THR A 541 15.51 4.74 25.15
N TYR A 542 16.41 5.72 24.98
CA TYR A 542 16.26 6.83 24.05
C TYR A 542 17.58 7.08 23.31
N PHE A 543 17.49 7.60 22.08
CA PHE A 543 18.64 7.96 21.25
C PHE A 543 18.55 9.43 20.88
N LEU A 544 19.49 10.23 21.38
CA LEU A 544 19.57 11.66 21.13
C LEU A 544 20.63 11.95 20.08
N VAL A 545 20.25 12.58 18.97
CA VAL A 545 21.21 13.14 18.01
C VAL A 545 21.76 14.44 18.60
N GLN A 546 23.06 14.48 18.88
CA GLN A 546 23.72 15.65 19.50
C GLN A 546 24.44 16.53 18.47
N ASP A 547 24.97 15.94 17.40
CA ASP A 547 25.76 16.63 16.38
C ASP A 547 25.28 16.25 14.97
N PHE A 548 24.48 17.14 14.38
CA PHE A 548 23.87 16.92 13.07
C PHE A 548 24.88 17.06 11.91
N GLU A 549 25.90 17.90 12.06
CA GLU A 549 26.94 18.09 11.02
C GLU A 549 27.84 16.87 10.95
N SER A 550 28.28 16.37 12.11
CA SER A 550 29.05 15.12 12.15
C SER A 550 28.22 13.91 11.70
N LEU A 551 26.90 13.90 11.98
CA LEU A 551 26.01 12.87 11.45
C LEU A 551 25.89 12.93 9.92
N GLN A 552 25.75 14.13 9.34
CA GLN A 552 25.79 14.31 7.88
C GLN A 552 27.10 13.79 7.27
N GLN A 553 28.23 14.06 7.91
CA GLN A 553 29.53 13.55 7.46
C GLN A 553 29.58 12.01 7.48
N LEU A 554 29.04 11.38 8.52
CA LEU A 554 28.92 9.92 8.59
C LEU A 554 28.03 9.36 7.46
N PHE A 555 26.90 10.02 7.15
CA PHE A 555 26.10 9.64 5.99
C PHE A 555 26.91 9.72 4.69
N GLY A 556 27.72 10.76 4.50
CA GLY A 556 28.59 10.88 3.32
C GLY A 556 29.66 9.79 3.23
N VAL A 557 30.27 9.42 4.37
CA VAL A 557 31.25 8.31 4.42
C VAL A 557 30.57 6.98 4.04
N LEU A 558 29.42 6.68 4.64
CA LEU A 558 28.70 5.45 4.33
C LEU A 558 28.18 5.45 2.89
N LEU A 559 27.71 6.59 2.37
CA LEU A 559 27.29 6.74 0.97
C LEU A 559 28.43 6.40 0.01
N SER A 560 29.64 6.90 0.29
CA SER A 560 30.82 6.58 -0.51
C SER A 560 31.13 5.08 -0.52
N GLU A 561 31.04 4.41 0.63
CA GLU A 561 31.30 2.97 0.71
C GLU A 561 30.20 2.14 0.03
N ILE A 562 28.94 2.48 0.26
CA ILE A 562 27.79 1.81 -0.37
C ILE A 562 27.83 1.98 -1.89
N GLN A 563 28.18 3.18 -2.39
CA GLN A 563 28.37 3.41 -3.82
C GLN A 563 29.54 2.59 -4.37
N ARG A 564 30.67 2.48 -3.65
CA ARG A 564 31.79 1.62 -4.06
C ARG A 564 31.35 0.17 -4.18
N ILE A 565 30.68 -0.36 -3.15
CA ILE A 565 30.17 -1.74 -3.11
C ILE A 565 29.29 -2.04 -4.33
N LYS A 566 28.32 -1.16 -4.62
CA LYS A 566 27.46 -1.27 -5.80
C LYS A 566 28.27 -1.20 -7.08
N SER A 567 29.10 -0.17 -7.23
CA SER A 567 29.80 0.13 -8.49
C SER A 567 30.90 -0.87 -8.84
N GLU A 568 31.47 -1.56 -7.84
CA GLU A 568 32.48 -2.62 -8.02
C GLU A 568 31.88 -4.03 -7.97
N GLY A 569 30.60 -4.18 -7.59
CA GLY A 569 29.95 -5.49 -7.46
C GLY A 569 30.47 -6.31 -6.28
N ASP A 570 30.86 -5.64 -5.19
CA ASP A 570 31.50 -6.27 -4.02
C ASP A 570 30.48 -6.97 -3.12
N PHE A 571 30.07 -8.17 -3.54
CA PHE A 571 29.09 -8.99 -2.83
C PHE A 571 29.46 -9.24 -1.36
N ARG A 572 30.75 -9.45 -1.06
CA ARG A 572 31.19 -9.78 0.31
C ARG A 572 31.07 -8.57 1.23
N ALA A 573 31.44 -7.38 0.76
CA ALA A 573 31.26 -6.16 1.54
C ALA A 573 29.77 -5.85 1.75
N ALA A 574 28.93 -6.04 0.72
CA ALA A 574 27.48 -5.91 0.84
C ALA A 574 26.91 -6.85 1.92
N GLN A 575 27.27 -8.15 1.84
CA GLN A 575 26.88 -9.15 2.84
C GLN A 575 27.30 -8.72 4.25
N ASN A 576 28.56 -8.33 4.43
CA ASN A 576 29.07 -7.95 5.75
C ASN A 576 28.31 -6.76 6.35
N LEU A 577 28.08 -5.69 5.57
CA LEU A 577 27.34 -4.52 6.07
C LEU A 577 25.89 -4.86 6.41
N VAL A 578 25.19 -5.57 5.50
CA VAL A 578 23.77 -5.89 5.70
C VAL A 578 23.59 -6.85 6.88
N GLU A 579 24.37 -7.92 6.98
CA GLU A 579 24.24 -8.89 8.06
C GLU A 579 24.65 -8.33 9.42
N THR A 580 25.63 -7.42 9.45
CA THR A 580 26.10 -6.80 10.70
C THR A 580 25.09 -5.77 11.22
N TYR A 581 24.61 -4.88 10.36
CA TYR A 581 23.83 -3.73 10.81
C TYR A 581 22.34 -3.81 10.45
N GLY A 582 21.97 -4.45 9.34
CA GLY A 582 20.60 -4.46 8.82
C GLY A 582 19.70 -5.57 9.37
N VAL A 583 20.25 -6.69 9.86
CA VAL A 583 19.45 -7.92 10.12
C VAL A 583 19.16 -8.17 11.59
N GLN A 584 20.19 -8.19 12.45
CA GLN A 584 20.07 -8.68 13.83
C GLN A 584 19.29 -7.70 14.70
N VAL A 585 18.51 -8.21 15.66
CA VAL A 585 17.71 -7.40 16.58
C VAL A 585 18.13 -7.69 18.02
N ASP A 586 18.48 -6.65 18.78
CA ASP A 586 18.73 -6.78 20.21
C ASP A 586 17.43 -7.17 20.93
N ARG A 587 17.44 -8.31 21.61
CA ARG A 587 16.24 -8.89 22.22
C ARG A 587 15.69 -8.06 23.38
N LEU A 588 16.57 -7.38 24.13
CA LEU A 588 16.15 -6.59 25.29
C LEU A 588 15.47 -5.30 24.83
N LEU A 589 16.09 -4.59 23.89
CA LEU A 589 15.52 -3.39 23.27
C LEU A 589 14.22 -3.71 22.54
N HIS A 590 14.15 -4.84 21.84
CA HIS A 590 12.93 -5.26 21.16
C HIS A 590 11.78 -5.52 22.14
N ALA A 591 12.03 -6.26 23.22
CA ALA A 591 11.03 -6.46 24.28
C ALA A 591 10.57 -5.12 24.88
N GLU A 592 11.50 -4.21 25.16
CA GLU A 592 11.21 -2.88 25.69
C GLU A 592 10.31 -2.07 24.74
N VAL A 593 10.64 -2.04 23.45
CA VAL A 593 9.86 -1.33 22.41
C VAL A 593 8.45 -1.89 22.30
N LEU A 594 8.30 -3.21 22.23
CA LEU A 594 6.99 -3.85 22.14
C LEU A 594 6.15 -3.57 23.39
N GLU A 595 6.76 -3.58 24.58
CA GLU A 595 6.04 -3.28 25.82
C GLU A 595 5.62 -1.81 25.92
N ARG A 596 6.50 -0.87 25.51
CA ARG A 596 6.18 0.56 25.43
C ARG A 596 5.06 0.81 24.43
N TYR A 597 5.15 0.22 23.25
CA TYR A 597 4.16 0.35 22.20
C TYR A 597 2.79 -0.21 22.63
N LYS A 598 2.77 -1.37 23.29
CA LYS A 598 1.55 -1.97 23.84
C LYS A 598 0.81 -1.05 24.82
N LYS A 599 1.53 -0.22 25.59
CA LYS A 599 0.93 0.74 26.53
C LYS A 599 0.24 1.92 25.85
N LEU A 600 0.55 2.19 24.58
CA LEU A 600 -0.12 3.21 23.78
C LEU A 600 -1.51 2.77 23.30
N ASN A 601 -1.83 1.47 23.39
CA ASN A 601 -3.10 0.90 22.94
C ASN A 601 -3.44 1.26 21.48
N LEU A 602 -2.41 1.36 20.64
CA LEU A 602 -2.56 1.66 19.22
C LEU A 602 -2.87 0.39 18.45
N ALA A 603 -3.91 0.46 17.63
CA ALA A 603 -4.14 -0.56 16.63
C ALA A 603 -2.91 -0.65 15.69
N PRO A 604 -2.32 -1.83 15.49
CA PRO A 604 -1.15 -2.01 14.64
C PRO A 604 -1.48 -1.83 13.15
N TYR A 605 -2.74 -2.03 12.75
CA TYR A 605 -3.18 -1.90 11.38
C TYR A 605 -4.04 -0.65 11.19
N SER A 606 -3.91 -0.01 10.03
CA SER A 606 -4.74 1.14 9.67
C SER A 606 -5.34 0.93 8.29
N GLY A 607 -6.49 1.54 8.05
CA GLY A 607 -7.04 1.70 6.71
C GLY A 607 -7.84 2.98 6.61
N PHE A 608 -8.34 3.25 5.42
CA PHE A 608 -8.84 4.56 5.05
C PHE A 608 -10.29 4.54 4.59
N VAL A 609 -11.03 5.53 5.05
CA VAL A 609 -12.33 5.91 4.47
C VAL A 609 -12.07 6.80 3.27
N ASN A 610 -12.64 6.43 2.11
CA ASN A 610 -12.55 7.23 0.90
C ASN A 610 -13.35 8.55 1.04
N PRO A 611 -13.02 9.61 0.29
CA PRO A 611 -13.95 10.71 0.07
C PRO A 611 -15.13 10.28 -0.81
N THR A 612 -16.23 11.01 -0.72
CA THR A 612 -17.43 10.86 -1.53
C THR A 612 -17.53 12.01 -2.52
N TYR A 613 -17.55 11.70 -3.81
CA TYR A 613 -17.71 12.68 -4.89
C TYR A 613 -19.19 12.82 -5.28
N VAL A 614 -19.74 14.01 -5.11
CA VAL A 614 -21.16 14.32 -5.35
C VAL A 614 -21.29 15.25 -6.56
N PRO A 615 -21.88 14.80 -7.68
CA PRO A 615 -22.11 15.65 -8.83
C PRO A 615 -23.20 16.67 -8.54
N ILE A 616 -22.97 17.94 -8.91
CA ILE A 616 -23.99 18.97 -8.95
C ILE A 616 -24.52 19.05 -10.38
N LEU A 617 -25.82 18.87 -10.54
CA LEU A 617 -26.47 18.88 -11.85
C LEU A 617 -27.00 20.28 -12.21
N ALA A 618 -26.97 20.60 -13.50
CA ALA A 618 -27.72 21.70 -14.09
C ALA A 618 -29.16 21.25 -14.40
N GLU A 619 -30.03 22.20 -14.79
CA GLU A 619 -31.44 21.91 -15.13
C GLU A 619 -31.59 20.92 -16.29
N ASN A 620 -30.62 20.89 -17.21
CA ASN A 620 -30.57 19.95 -18.33
C ASN A 620 -30.04 18.56 -17.94
N GLY A 621 -29.69 18.33 -16.66
CA GLY A 621 -29.15 17.07 -16.16
C GLY A 621 -27.63 16.89 -16.33
N GLU A 622 -26.92 17.85 -16.92
CA GLU A 622 -25.46 17.78 -17.06
C GLU A 622 -24.75 18.11 -15.74
N ILE A 623 -23.58 17.49 -15.52
CA ILE A 623 -22.73 17.80 -14.37
C ILE A 623 -22.09 19.18 -14.57
N LYS A 624 -22.47 20.15 -13.75
CA LYS A 624 -21.89 21.51 -13.74
C LYS A 624 -20.74 21.69 -12.75
N ASP A 625 -20.67 20.83 -11.73
CA ASP A 625 -19.57 20.79 -10.75
C ASP A 625 -19.58 19.42 -10.03
N VAL A 626 -18.49 19.09 -9.35
CA VAL A 626 -18.42 17.92 -8.46
C VAL A 626 -17.85 18.39 -7.13
N ARG A 627 -18.53 18.06 -6.03
CA ARG A 627 -18.06 18.36 -4.66
C ARG A 627 -17.50 17.12 -4.00
N ILE A 628 -16.53 17.32 -3.13
CA ILE A 628 -15.97 16.28 -2.28
C ILE A 628 -16.57 16.38 -0.87
N HIS A 629 -16.93 15.23 -0.29
CA HIS A 629 -17.42 15.10 1.07
C HIS A 629 -16.64 13.99 1.77
N TYR A 630 -16.26 14.19 3.03
CA TYR A 630 -15.55 13.17 3.80
C TYR A 630 -16.52 12.53 4.78
N SER A 631 -16.62 11.19 4.78
CA SER A 631 -17.56 10.49 5.67
C SER A 631 -17.11 10.61 7.12
N GLU A 632 -18.06 10.59 8.05
CA GLU A 632 -17.81 10.72 9.50
C GLU A 632 -17.81 9.36 10.21
N SER A 633 -18.11 8.27 9.50
CA SER A 633 -18.05 6.90 10.03
C SER A 633 -17.64 5.91 8.95
N PHE A 634 -16.86 4.90 9.33
CA PHE A 634 -16.57 3.75 8.46
C PHE A 634 -17.82 2.96 8.12
N ALA A 635 -18.70 2.72 9.11
CA ALA A 635 -19.93 1.96 8.91
C ALA A 635 -20.89 2.69 7.95
N GLU A 636 -20.96 4.02 8.02
CA GLU A 636 -21.75 4.82 7.08
C GLU A 636 -21.27 4.62 5.64
N GLN A 637 -19.96 4.72 5.39
CA GLN A 637 -19.38 4.49 4.07
C GLN A 637 -19.64 3.06 3.58
N MET A 638 -19.38 2.06 4.42
CA MET A 638 -19.53 0.66 4.01
C MET A 638 -20.99 0.29 3.73
N MET A 639 -21.95 0.83 4.48
CA MET A 639 -23.38 0.65 4.19
C MET A 639 -23.82 1.41 2.95
N ALA A 640 -23.29 2.61 2.70
CA ALA A 640 -23.53 3.33 1.44
C ALA A 640 -22.99 2.54 0.24
N TYR A 641 -21.83 1.89 0.38
CA TYR A 641 -21.27 1.02 -0.63
C TYR A 641 -22.09 -0.25 -0.84
N ALA A 642 -22.55 -0.88 0.23
CA ALA A 642 -23.45 -2.02 0.15
C ALA A 642 -24.75 -1.68 -0.62
N GLN A 643 -25.26 -0.46 -0.45
CA GLN A 643 -26.47 0.00 -1.14
C GLN A 643 -26.24 0.34 -2.62
N GLN A 644 -25.11 0.97 -2.96
CA GLN A 644 -24.90 1.56 -4.29
C GLN A 644 -23.98 0.76 -5.22
N PHE A 645 -23.13 -0.09 -4.65
CA PHE A 645 -22.03 -0.77 -5.33
C PHE A 645 -21.93 -2.26 -4.99
N SER A 646 -23.03 -2.87 -4.56
CA SER A 646 -23.12 -4.33 -4.43
C SER A 646 -23.82 -4.91 -5.65
N PHE A 647 -23.04 -5.47 -6.58
CA PHE A 647 -23.53 -5.89 -7.90
C PHE A 647 -23.57 -7.40 -8.11
N LEU A 648 -22.90 -8.21 -7.27
CA LEU A 648 -22.81 -9.66 -7.49
C LEU A 648 -23.96 -10.44 -6.83
#